data_AF-A0A6I1JGW7-F1
#
_entry.id   AF-A0A6I1JGW7-F1
#
_cell.length_a   1.000
_cell.length_b   1.000
_cell.length_c   1.000
_cell.angle_alpha   90.00
_cell.angle_beta   90.00
_cell.angle_gamma   90.00
#
_symmetry.space_group_name_H-M   'P 1'
#
loop_
_entity.id
_entity.type
_entity.pdbx_description
1 polymer ?
#
loop_
_entity_poly.entity_id
_entity_poly.type
_entity_poly.pdbx_seq_one_letter_code
_entity_poly.pdbx_strand_id
1 'polypeptide(L)'
;MPIRFDQYRIKNGDYVDENLFNRVFQDMDRRIAANEGKSATYDAAVAALQQAALSRLDSIMAPVVDRFEDYASLGALLTATSDSQIETGDGVKVFEVVEADRQKFAPSAYLAIIKTGDPTQAMLGTLVAFNADNGQLTVNVDRFEGSGFHEGWTITAASATDNAAAIPAVDALKTAAETAAGQALTRKNEAEAARDAALGYRDDAEEWATAAHAEAETADDARNQAQIAQTATELARDQALGYMEGFLGTFLSTAVPTTRQDGSPLQVGNWGFKEVDGTPDTYFIDYVASVGPVVWRSLTAAADTSLTSFAGRVGGVNPVAGDYTATMISATAISGLTGTDVQTILGSIKTALDTKAASAVTVTGSGLATGGGNLTTNRTIDVPAASQAEAEAGVENTKAMTALRTKQAILALAPAPGNASTSAAGIVELATTGETTTGTDTVRATTPAGVKAAIDAAIAAMLDSAPGALDTLNELAAAIGDDPNFATTVTNALATKLNSSAYTAADVLSKLTGVDGAGSGLDADLLDGLHASAFAQVGFSNTFTGDQRIVAVGADATQRFLQRFYKAGGAVLRYAFGLDSNEAPVLWTYDNSGVYAQGYQFRADTMYVGANGVWHAGNFTPSSKADTTTSISAGTGLSGGGSLAASRTLSFDVTWGDARYILRGITTAANPNLNLLTTQGSYRIVATPTNMPAGAPAIGDWNLFVFGDNNTRTQILGSYSVGVMYFRGGYDGGSGYIWEAWKEYIHSGNVGSFDPAPLKSTALDDQTFNSSATWTKPGSGTWAFVEM
;
A
#
# COMPACT_ATOMS: atom_id res chain seq x y z
N MET A 1 0.12 51.21 -73.04
CA MET A 1 -0.94 50.61 -73.89
C MET A 1 -1.91 51.70 -74.29
N PRO A 2 -2.56 51.65 -75.46
CA PRO A 2 -3.69 52.53 -75.75
C PRO A 2 -4.77 52.37 -74.68
N ILE A 3 -5.43 53.46 -74.30
CA ILE A 3 -6.54 53.41 -73.35
C ILE A 3 -7.70 52.69 -74.03
N ARG A 4 -8.08 51.49 -73.54
CA ARG A 4 -9.06 50.62 -74.22
C ARG A 4 -10.40 51.32 -74.49
N PHE A 5 -10.73 52.31 -73.67
CA PHE A 5 -11.87 53.22 -73.79
C PHE A 5 -12.03 53.86 -75.19
N ASP A 6 -10.94 54.10 -75.92
CA ASP A 6 -11.01 54.66 -77.29
C ASP A 6 -11.60 53.67 -78.33
N GLN A 7 -11.74 52.38 -78.00
CA GLN A 7 -12.27 51.35 -78.92
C GLN A 7 -13.81 51.27 -78.98
N TYR A 8 -14.50 51.95 -78.05
CA TYR A 8 -15.98 51.99 -77.97
C TYR A 8 -16.52 53.42 -77.86
N ARG A 9 -15.66 54.42 -78.10
CA ARG A 9 -16.00 55.84 -78.05
C ARG A 9 -16.82 56.24 -79.28
N ILE A 10 -18.15 56.25 -79.13
CA ILE A 10 -19.12 56.71 -80.12
C ILE A 10 -18.86 58.19 -80.45
N LYS A 11 -18.77 58.53 -81.73
CA LYS A 11 -18.75 59.91 -82.23
C LYS A 11 -20.13 60.27 -82.80
N ASN A 12 -20.42 61.56 -82.89
CA ASN A 12 -21.69 62.03 -83.42
C ASN A 12 -21.81 61.63 -84.91
N GLY A 13 -22.74 60.75 -85.24
CA GLY A 13 -22.92 60.15 -86.57
C GLY A 13 -22.54 58.67 -86.69
N ASP A 14 -21.93 58.06 -85.66
CA ASP A 14 -21.70 56.60 -85.65
C ASP A 14 -23.02 55.87 -85.31
N TYR A 15 -23.34 54.81 -86.07
CA TYR A 15 -24.48 53.95 -85.77
C TYR A 15 -24.13 52.95 -84.67
N VAL A 16 -25.04 52.78 -83.71
CA VAL A 16 -24.91 51.77 -82.65
C VAL A 16 -25.26 50.41 -83.25
N ASP A 17 -24.26 49.56 -83.46
CA ASP A 17 -24.42 48.22 -84.03
C ASP A 17 -24.13 47.10 -83.02
N GLU A 18 -24.55 45.88 -83.36
CA GLU A 18 -24.32 44.69 -82.53
C GLU A 18 -22.82 44.44 -82.26
N ASN A 19 -21.96 44.77 -83.22
CA ASN A 19 -20.52 44.63 -83.07
C ASN A 19 -19.94 45.58 -82.01
N LEU A 20 -20.49 46.78 -81.85
CA LEU A 20 -20.11 47.72 -80.79
C LEU A 20 -20.45 47.14 -79.41
N PHE A 21 -21.66 46.64 -79.23
CA PHE A 21 -22.08 45.99 -77.98
C PHE A 21 -21.23 44.76 -77.67
N ASN A 22 -21.00 43.88 -78.65
CA ASN A 22 -20.14 42.69 -78.48
C ASN A 22 -18.71 43.07 -78.03
N ARG A 23 -18.14 44.17 -78.52
CA ARG A 23 -16.82 44.68 -78.05
C ARG A 23 -16.85 45.21 -76.61
N VAL A 24 -17.94 45.88 -76.21
CA VAL A 24 -18.12 46.39 -74.84
C VAL A 24 -18.30 45.24 -73.86
N PHE A 25 -19.19 44.28 -74.18
CA PHE A 25 -19.41 43.09 -73.35
C PHE A 25 -18.15 42.24 -73.21
N GLN A 26 -17.35 42.05 -74.27
CA GLN A 26 -16.06 41.36 -74.17
C GLN A 26 -15.01 42.07 -73.31
N ASP A 27 -15.03 43.41 -73.17
CA ASP A 27 -14.13 44.08 -72.20
C ASP A 27 -14.69 44.03 -70.77
N MET A 28 -16.01 44.10 -70.61
CA MET A 28 -16.67 43.88 -69.31
C MET A 28 -16.39 42.47 -68.78
N ASP A 29 -16.61 41.43 -69.59
CA ASP A 29 -16.33 40.03 -69.29
C ASP A 29 -14.86 39.82 -68.88
N ARG A 30 -13.90 40.31 -69.68
CA ARG A 30 -12.47 40.30 -69.31
C ARG A 30 -12.15 41.05 -68.02
N ARG A 31 -12.92 42.08 -67.66
CA ARG A 31 -12.75 42.83 -66.39
C ARG A 31 -13.37 42.11 -65.21
N ILE A 32 -14.48 41.38 -65.43
CA ILE A 32 -15.15 40.53 -64.44
C ILE A 32 -14.26 39.32 -64.15
N ALA A 33 -13.84 38.55 -65.15
CA ALA A 33 -12.90 37.43 -65.00
C ALA A 33 -11.56 37.85 -64.33
N ALA A 34 -11.03 39.04 -64.66
CA ALA A 34 -9.84 39.59 -64.01
C ALA A 34 -10.07 40.10 -62.57
N ASN A 35 -11.32 40.20 -62.12
CA ASN A 35 -11.68 40.50 -60.74
C ASN A 35 -12.08 39.22 -59.97
N GLU A 36 -12.71 38.23 -60.59
CA GLU A 36 -12.97 36.91 -60.02
C GLU A 36 -11.67 36.22 -59.60
N GLY A 37 -10.66 36.22 -60.47
CA GLY A 37 -9.31 35.73 -60.12
C GLY A 37 -8.66 36.49 -58.97
N LYS A 38 -9.01 37.76 -58.74
CA LYS A 38 -8.58 38.51 -57.55
C LYS A 38 -9.39 38.14 -56.31
N SER A 39 -10.69 37.87 -56.44
CA SER A 39 -11.53 37.41 -55.31
C SER A 39 -10.96 36.13 -54.72
N ALA A 40 -10.74 35.11 -55.55
CA ALA A 40 -10.12 33.85 -55.12
C ALA A 40 -8.71 34.06 -54.50
N THR A 41 -7.96 35.08 -54.95
CA THR A 41 -6.67 35.45 -54.35
C THR A 41 -6.84 36.15 -53.00
N TYR A 42 -7.88 36.98 -52.81
CA TYR A 42 -8.20 37.59 -51.53
C TYR A 42 -8.69 36.55 -50.51
N ASP A 43 -9.53 35.60 -50.92
CA ASP A 43 -10.02 34.52 -50.05
C ASP A 43 -8.85 33.63 -49.58
N ALA A 44 -7.94 33.28 -50.48
CA ALA A 44 -6.69 32.59 -50.14
C ALA A 44 -5.79 33.42 -49.20
N ALA A 45 -5.71 34.75 -49.39
CA ALA A 45 -4.96 35.65 -48.52
C ALA A 45 -5.61 35.81 -47.13
N VAL A 46 -6.94 35.82 -47.05
CA VAL A 46 -7.70 35.83 -45.79
C VAL A 46 -7.50 34.51 -45.04
N ALA A 47 -7.58 33.37 -45.71
CA ALA A 47 -7.29 32.06 -45.11
C ALA A 47 -5.85 31.98 -44.57
N ALA A 48 -4.87 32.45 -45.35
CA ALA A 48 -3.48 32.53 -44.90
C ALA A 48 -3.29 33.48 -43.70
N LEU A 49 -4.00 34.62 -43.68
CA LEU A 49 -3.97 35.57 -42.56
C LEU A 49 -4.63 34.99 -41.30
N GLN A 50 -5.75 34.27 -41.45
CA GLN A 50 -6.43 33.57 -40.37
C GLN A 50 -5.53 32.47 -39.78
N GLN A 51 -4.89 31.66 -40.63
CA GLN A 51 -3.97 30.61 -40.19
C GLN A 51 -2.73 31.20 -39.48
N ALA A 52 -2.18 32.30 -39.99
CA ALA A 52 -1.08 33.02 -39.34
C ALA A 52 -1.52 33.69 -38.02
N ALA A 53 -2.76 34.18 -37.94
CA ALA A 53 -3.33 34.75 -36.72
C ALA A 53 -3.57 33.67 -35.65
N LEU A 54 -4.13 32.52 -36.02
CA LEU A 54 -4.31 31.35 -35.15
C LEU A 54 -2.97 30.84 -34.62
N SER A 55 -2.01 30.55 -35.51
CA SER A 55 -0.67 30.11 -35.11
C SER A 55 0.05 31.10 -34.18
N ARG A 56 -0.16 32.41 -34.39
CA ARG A 56 0.39 33.44 -33.51
C ARG A 56 -0.37 33.55 -32.19
N LEU A 57 -1.68 33.30 -32.19
CA LEU A 57 -2.51 33.27 -30.98
C LEU A 57 -2.16 32.05 -30.13
N ASP A 58 -1.99 30.87 -30.73
CA ASP A 58 -1.47 29.67 -30.07
C ASP A 58 -0.08 29.92 -29.47
N SER A 59 0.84 30.54 -30.22
CA SER A 59 2.18 30.90 -29.72
C SER A 59 2.16 31.95 -28.60
N ILE A 60 1.10 32.76 -28.47
CA ILE A 60 0.92 33.73 -27.39
C ILE A 60 0.21 33.09 -26.18
N MET A 61 -0.73 32.17 -26.44
CA MET A 61 -1.53 31.50 -25.43
C MET A 61 -0.82 30.32 -24.79
N ALA A 62 0.08 29.60 -25.47
CA ALA A 62 0.89 28.53 -24.90
C ALA A 62 1.59 28.94 -23.59
N PRO A 63 2.43 30.00 -23.53
CA PRO A 63 3.05 30.45 -22.27
C PRO A 63 2.08 31.14 -21.28
N VAL A 64 0.78 31.21 -21.60
CA VAL A 64 -0.28 31.58 -20.66
C VAL A 64 -0.96 30.32 -20.10
N VAL A 65 -1.21 29.31 -20.94
CA VAL A 65 -1.68 27.98 -20.56
C VAL A 65 -0.66 27.27 -19.68
N ASP A 66 0.62 27.23 -20.07
CA ASP A 66 1.71 26.67 -19.27
C ASP A 66 1.76 27.31 -17.87
N ARG A 67 1.57 28.63 -17.78
CA ARG A 67 1.49 29.35 -16.49
C ARG A 67 0.21 29.06 -15.72
N PHE A 68 -0.91 28.78 -16.38
CA PHE A 68 -2.12 28.32 -15.69
C PHE A 68 -1.97 26.88 -15.18
N GLU A 69 -1.20 26.02 -15.86
CA GLU A 69 -0.81 24.70 -15.35
C GLU A 69 0.14 24.83 -14.15
N ASP A 70 1.14 25.72 -14.21
CA ASP A 70 2.00 26.05 -13.06
C ASP A 70 1.19 26.61 -11.87
N TYR A 71 0.21 27.48 -12.10
CA TYR A 71 -0.65 27.99 -11.01
C TYR A 71 -1.66 26.96 -10.51
N ALA A 72 -2.10 26.01 -11.34
CA ALA A 72 -2.88 24.85 -10.90
C ALA A 72 -2.03 23.88 -10.06
N SER A 73 -0.70 23.87 -10.24
CA SER A 73 0.22 23.02 -9.48
C SER A 73 0.29 23.34 -7.97
N LEU A 74 -0.25 24.48 -7.50
CA LEU A 74 -0.40 24.75 -6.06
C LEU A 74 -1.22 23.68 -5.32
N GLY A 75 -2.17 23.01 -6.00
CA GLY A 75 -2.88 21.86 -5.46
C GLY A 75 -2.07 20.55 -5.49
N ALA A 76 -1.19 20.41 -6.49
CA ALA A 76 -0.29 19.26 -6.67
C ALA A 76 0.94 19.32 -5.75
N LEU A 77 1.38 20.52 -5.34
CA LEU A 77 2.49 20.69 -4.40
C LEU A 77 2.14 20.14 -3.01
N LEU A 78 0.85 20.19 -2.63
CA LEU A 78 0.37 19.81 -1.30
C LEU A 78 -0.38 18.47 -1.26
N THR A 79 -0.39 17.72 -2.38
CA THR A 79 -1.09 16.43 -2.48
C THR A 79 -0.19 15.40 -3.16
N ALA A 80 -0.15 14.18 -2.62
CA ALA A 80 0.60 13.06 -3.17
C ALA A 80 -0.14 11.73 -2.97
N THR A 81 0.28 10.69 -3.69
CA THR A 81 -0.26 9.33 -3.57
C THR A 81 0.78 8.34 -3.03
N SER A 82 0.32 7.27 -2.38
CA SER A 82 1.16 6.26 -1.72
C SER A 82 0.48 4.89 -1.72
N ASP A 83 1.08 3.89 -2.36
CA ASP A 83 0.56 2.52 -2.41
C ASP A 83 1.00 1.64 -1.23
N SER A 84 1.67 2.20 -0.21
CA SER A 84 2.05 1.45 0.99
C SER A 84 0.85 0.81 1.69
N GLN A 85 0.96 -0.49 1.99
CA GLN A 85 -0.04 -1.22 2.76
C GLN A 85 0.08 -0.86 4.26
N ILE A 86 -0.85 -0.05 4.75
CA ILE A 86 -0.82 0.53 6.12
C ILE A 86 -2.12 0.19 6.86
N GLU A 87 -1.99 -0.13 8.14
CA GLU A 87 -3.14 -0.31 9.04
C GLU A 87 -3.71 1.04 9.49
N THR A 88 -5.00 1.27 9.26
CA THR A 88 -5.74 2.42 9.80
C THR A 88 -5.75 2.38 11.33
N GLY A 89 -5.08 3.34 11.98
CA GLY A 89 -4.96 3.41 13.44
C GLY A 89 -4.06 4.57 13.88
N ASP A 90 -3.96 4.79 15.19
CA ASP A 90 -3.12 5.84 15.78
C ASP A 90 -1.62 5.49 15.82
N GLY A 91 -0.79 6.49 16.12
CA GLY A 91 0.66 6.37 16.26
C GLY A 91 1.44 6.65 14.97
N VAL A 92 2.73 6.30 14.98
CA VAL A 92 3.64 6.60 13.87
C VAL A 92 3.42 5.64 12.70
N LYS A 93 3.09 6.19 11.54
CA LYS A 93 2.93 5.48 10.27
C LYS A 93 3.97 5.99 9.27
N VAL A 94 4.43 5.10 8.39
CA VAL A 94 5.44 5.41 7.35
C VAL A 94 4.83 5.05 6.00
N PHE A 95 4.70 6.04 5.13
CA PHE A 95 4.18 5.92 3.78
C PHE A 95 5.33 6.06 2.77
N GLU A 96 5.21 5.41 1.63
CA GLU A 96 6.09 5.57 0.48
C GLU A 96 5.32 6.30 -0.62
N VAL A 97 5.64 7.57 -0.82
CA VAL A 97 5.08 8.39 -1.89
C VAL A 97 5.50 7.82 -3.24
N VAL A 98 4.58 7.73 -4.20
CA VAL A 98 4.86 7.21 -5.55
C VAL A 98 5.87 8.08 -6.28
N GLU A 99 6.71 7.48 -7.14
CA GLU A 99 7.86 8.14 -7.79
C GLU A 99 7.50 9.45 -8.50
N ALA A 100 6.33 9.51 -9.15
CA ALA A 100 5.84 10.68 -9.88
C ALA A 100 5.62 11.95 -9.01
N ASP A 101 5.37 11.77 -7.72
CA ASP A 101 4.99 12.81 -6.75
C ASP A 101 6.17 13.22 -5.85
N ARG A 102 7.15 12.33 -5.59
CA ARG A 102 8.24 12.51 -4.59
C ARG A 102 8.95 13.85 -4.65
N GLN A 103 9.30 14.30 -5.86
CA GLN A 103 10.09 15.51 -6.10
C GLN A 103 9.24 16.79 -6.19
N LYS A 104 7.91 16.66 -6.18
CA LYS A 104 6.95 17.78 -6.29
C LYS A 104 6.19 18.02 -4.98
N PHE A 105 6.07 17.00 -4.15
CA PHE A 105 5.33 17.04 -2.89
C PHE A 105 6.09 17.81 -1.80
N ALA A 106 5.47 18.87 -1.28
CA ALA A 106 5.89 19.63 -0.13
C ALA A 106 4.87 19.45 1.00
N PRO A 107 5.02 18.41 1.86
CA PRO A 107 4.04 18.12 2.90
C PRO A 107 3.90 19.28 3.90
N SER A 108 2.66 19.63 4.24
CA SER A 108 2.35 20.55 5.33
C SER A 108 2.62 19.93 6.71
N ALA A 109 2.72 20.78 7.73
CA ALA A 109 2.96 20.34 9.12
C ALA A 109 1.89 19.40 9.69
N TYR A 110 0.68 19.42 9.11
CA TYR A 110 -0.43 18.55 9.44
C TYR A 110 -1.04 18.01 8.14
N LEU A 111 -1.38 16.72 8.12
CA LEU A 111 -1.73 15.97 6.92
C LEU A 111 -3.00 15.15 7.13
N ALA A 112 -3.82 15.06 6.08
CA ALA A 112 -4.89 14.09 5.95
C ALA A 112 -4.46 12.98 4.98
N ILE A 113 -4.67 11.73 5.38
CA ILE A 113 -4.37 10.53 4.62
C ILE A 113 -5.67 9.77 4.45
N ILE A 114 -6.08 9.51 3.21
CA ILE A 114 -7.43 9.04 2.84
C ILE A 114 -7.27 7.92 1.83
N LYS A 115 -7.98 6.80 2.01
CA LYS A 115 -7.96 5.72 1.01
C LYS A 115 -8.68 6.16 -0.26
N THR A 116 -7.99 6.02 -1.39
CA THR A 116 -8.51 6.44 -2.70
C THR A 116 -9.74 5.61 -3.06
N GLY A 117 -10.86 6.28 -3.34
CA GLY A 117 -12.15 5.65 -3.64
C GLY A 117 -12.93 5.12 -2.43
N ASP A 118 -12.45 5.31 -1.19
CA ASP A 118 -13.13 4.87 0.03
C ASP A 118 -12.79 5.79 1.22
N PRO A 119 -13.40 6.97 1.30
CA PRO A 119 -13.08 7.96 2.33
C PRO A 119 -13.49 7.55 3.75
N THR A 120 -14.09 6.36 3.94
CA THR A 120 -14.38 5.80 5.28
C THR A 120 -13.12 5.29 5.99
N GLN A 121 -12.00 5.17 5.27
CA GLN A 121 -10.69 4.83 5.80
C GLN A 121 -9.80 6.08 5.72
N ALA A 122 -9.61 6.76 6.84
CA ALA A 122 -8.90 8.02 6.93
C ALA A 122 -8.05 8.14 8.20
N MET A 123 -6.95 8.89 8.11
CA MET A 123 -6.03 9.21 9.20
C MET A 123 -5.65 10.70 9.12
N LEU A 124 -5.51 11.37 10.27
CA LEU A 124 -4.90 12.70 10.37
C LEU A 124 -3.74 12.66 11.34
N GLY A 125 -2.68 13.37 11.01
CA GLY A 125 -1.50 13.42 11.86
C GLY A 125 -0.55 14.55 11.54
N THR A 126 0.43 14.69 12.42
CA THR A 126 1.54 15.64 12.27
C THR A 126 2.64 15.03 11.39
N LEU A 127 3.20 15.84 10.49
CA LEU A 127 4.41 15.47 9.75
C LEU A 127 5.58 15.30 10.73
N VAL A 128 6.23 14.13 10.68
CA VAL A 128 7.45 13.84 11.46
C VAL A 128 8.69 14.03 10.60
N ALA A 129 8.69 13.45 9.39
CA ALA A 129 9.77 13.56 8.42
C ALA A 129 9.27 13.28 7.00
N PHE A 130 9.93 13.85 6.00
CA PHE A 130 9.78 13.46 4.60
C PHE A 130 11.15 13.43 3.94
N ASN A 131 11.41 12.40 3.13
CA ASN A 131 12.60 12.28 2.30
C ASN A 131 12.19 12.15 0.83
N ALA A 132 12.48 13.18 0.04
CA ALA A 132 12.12 13.25 -1.38
C ALA A 132 12.95 12.30 -2.27
N ASP A 133 14.11 11.83 -1.81
CA ASP A 133 14.99 10.96 -2.60
C ASP A 133 14.48 9.51 -2.62
N ASN A 134 13.87 9.04 -1.53
CA ASN A 134 13.32 7.69 -1.41
C ASN A 134 11.78 7.65 -1.21
N GLY A 135 11.11 8.81 -1.17
CA GLY A 135 9.66 8.92 -1.00
C GLY A 135 9.14 8.64 0.41
N GLN A 136 10.01 8.40 1.39
CA GLN A 136 9.59 8.02 2.73
C GLN A 136 8.97 9.21 3.49
N LEU A 137 7.69 9.10 3.82
CA LEU A 137 6.90 10.08 4.58
C LEU A 137 6.49 9.47 5.92
N THR A 138 7.00 10.03 7.01
CA THR A 138 6.64 9.61 8.37
C THR A 138 5.63 10.59 8.96
N VAL A 139 4.48 10.07 9.39
CA VAL A 139 3.37 10.83 9.98
C VAL A 139 3.02 10.25 11.34
N ASN A 140 2.85 11.09 12.36
CA ASN A 140 2.33 10.69 13.67
C ASN A 140 0.82 10.95 13.71
N VAL A 141 0.05 9.88 13.54
CA VAL A 141 -1.42 9.90 13.46
C VAL A 141 -2.02 10.06 14.85
N ASP A 142 -2.83 11.11 15.03
CA ASP A 142 -3.54 11.40 16.29
C ASP A 142 -5.06 11.17 16.22
N ARG A 143 -5.62 11.06 15.00
CA ARG A 143 -7.03 10.81 14.72
C ARG A 143 -7.16 9.86 13.52
N PHE A 144 -8.09 8.92 13.58
CA PHE A 144 -8.40 8.03 12.46
C PHE A 144 -9.88 7.62 12.43
N GLU A 145 -10.34 7.17 11.28
CA GLU A 145 -11.66 6.58 11.04
C GLU A 145 -11.49 5.38 10.10
N GLY A 146 -12.16 4.26 10.41
CA GLY A 146 -11.98 2.98 9.72
C GLY A 146 -11.12 1.97 10.50
N SER A 147 -10.76 0.86 9.85
CA SER A 147 -9.93 -0.22 10.43
C SER A 147 -9.35 -1.15 9.36
N GLY A 148 -8.31 -1.91 9.71
CA GLY A 148 -7.65 -2.87 8.83
C GLY A 148 -6.55 -2.27 7.94
N PHE A 149 -5.93 -3.12 7.13
CA PHE A 149 -4.83 -2.75 6.22
C PHE A 149 -5.36 -2.34 4.86
N HIS A 150 -4.89 -1.19 4.35
CA HIS A 150 -5.25 -0.67 3.03
C HIS A 150 -4.03 -0.11 2.29
N GLU A 151 -4.15 -0.09 0.96
CA GLU A 151 -3.21 0.51 0.00
C GLU A 151 -3.93 1.63 -0.79
N GLY A 152 -3.19 2.34 -1.65
CA GLY A 152 -3.76 3.41 -2.49
C GLY A 152 -4.19 4.65 -1.69
N TRP A 153 -3.29 5.19 -0.87
CA TRP A 153 -3.55 6.38 -0.05
C TRP A 153 -3.36 7.68 -0.84
N THR A 154 -4.33 8.59 -0.74
CA THR A 154 -4.18 10.01 -1.09
C THR A 154 -3.81 10.78 0.17
N ILE A 155 -2.71 11.54 0.10
CA ILE A 155 -2.11 12.31 1.19
C ILE A 155 -2.22 13.79 0.81
N THR A 156 -2.85 14.62 1.64
CA THR A 156 -3.05 16.04 1.34
C THR A 156 -2.91 16.92 2.57
N ALA A 157 -2.76 18.23 2.37
CA ALA A 157 -2.66 19.21 3.45
C ALA A 157 -3.97 19.33 4.26
N ALA A 158 -3.84 19.38 5.58
CA ALA A 158 -4.96 19.53 6.52
C ALA A 158 -4.64 20.56 7.62
N SER A 159 -5.68 21.07 8.28
CA SER A 159 -5.56 21.86 9.50
C SER A 159 -5.66 20.98 10.74
N ALA A 160 -4.95 21.35 11.82
CA ALA A 160 -5.05 20.67 13.11
C ALA A 160 -6.48 20.69 13.71
N THR A 161 -7.31 21.65 13.27
CA THR A 161 -8.74 21.77 13.64
C THR A 161 -9.67 20.82 12.89
N ASP A 162 -9.19 20.14 11.85
CA ASP A 162 -10.05 19.34 11.00
C ASP A 162 -10.43 18.03 11.71
N ASN A 163 -11.71 17.68 11.60
CA ASN A 163 -12.26 16.46 12.18
C ASN A 163 -12.17 15.33 11.15
N ALA A 164 -11.77 14.11 11.57
CA ALA A 164 -11.73 12.95 10.68
C ALA A 164 -13.08 12.72 9.98
N ALA A 165 -14.17 12.82 10.75
CA ALA A 165 -15.53 12.70 10.24
C ALA A 165 -15.97 13.80 9.24
N ALA A 166 -15.18 14.86 9.04
CA ALA A 166 -15.45 15.90 8.04
C ALA A 166 -14.77 15.61 6.68
N ILE A 167 -13.75 14.74 6.65
CA ILE A 167 -12.99 14.39 5.44
C ILE A 167 -13.91 13.80 4.34
N PRO A 168 -14.80 12.83 4.61
CA PRO A 168 -15.68 12.28 3.57
C PRO A 168 -16.60 13.32 2.94
N ALA A 169 -16.98 14.37 3.69
CA ALA A 169 -17.81 15.45 3.19
C ALA A 169 -17.03 16.40 2.26
N VAL A 170 -15.75 16.67 2.57
CA VAL A 170 -14.88 17.49 1.72
C VAL A 170 -14.51 16.75 0.43
N ASP A 171 -14.21 15.45 0.51
CA ASP A 171 -13.93 14.62 -0.67
C ASP A 171 -15.17 14.43 -1.56
N ALA A 172 -16.36 14.26 -0.97
CA ALA A 172 -17.62 14.27 -1.71
C ALA A 172 -17.87 15.62 -2.40
N LEU A 173 -17.52 16.74 -1.77
CA LEU A 173 -17.61 18.08 -2.38
C LEU A 173 -16.60 18.28 -3.50
N LYS A 174 -15.36 17.76 -3.36
CA LYS A 174 -14.34 17.74 -4.42
C LYS A 174 -14.81 16.91 -5.62
N THR A 175 -15.25 15.68 -5.37
CA THR A 175 -15.82 14.77 -6.40
C THR A 175 -17.03 15.40 -7.09
N ALA A 176 -17.90 16.10 -6.35
CA ALA A 176 -19.03 16.84 -6.91
C ALA A 176 -18.58 18.05 -7.76
N ALA A 177 -17.52 18.75 -7.37
CA ALA A 177 -16.94 19.86 -8.13
C ALA A 177 -16.25 19.38 -9.42
N GLU A 178 -15.52 18.26 -9.37
CA GLU A 178 -14.90 17.60 -10.53
C GLU A 178 -15.98 17.07 -11.49
N THR A 179 -17.05 16.46 -10.96
CA THR A 179 -18.22 16.05 -11.74
C THR A 179 -18.91 17.26 -12.38
N ALA A 180 -19.05 18.38 -11.66
CA ALA A 180 -19.62 19.61 -12.19
C ALA A 180 -18.73 20.27 -13.26
N ALA A 181 -17.41 20.18 -13.12
CA ALA A 181 -16.44 20.64 -14.13
C ALA A 181 -16.50 19.76 -15.39
N GLY A 182 -16.59 18.44 -15.24
CA GLY A 182 -16.83 17.51 -16.35
C GLY A 182 -18.15 17.80 -17.07
N GLN A 183 -19.24 18.03 -16.34
CA GLN A 183 -20.52 18.47 -16.91
C GLN A 183 -20.42 19.83 -17.61
N ALA A 184 -19.63 20.78 -17.08
CA ALA A 184 -19.41 22.07 -17.72
C ALA A 184 -18.62 21.95 -19.03
N LEU A 185 -17.63 21.05 -19.08
CA LEU A 185 -16.89 20.72 -20.31
C LEU A 185 -17.80 20.04 -21.34
N THR A 186 -18.63 19.08 -20.93
CA THR A 186 -19.63 18.47 -21.82
C THR A 186 -20.59 19.52 -22.37
N ARG A 187 -21.15 20.40 -21.53
CA ARG A 187 -22.02 21.51 -21.98
C ARG A 187 -21.31 22.49 -22.92
N LYS A 188 -20.01 22.73 -22.72
CA LYS A 188 -19.21 23.53 -23.65
C LYS A 188 -19.12 22.84 -25.02
N ASN A 189 -18.80 21.55 -25.04
CA ASN A 189 -18.70 20.78 -26.29
C ASN A 189 -20.06 20.65 -26.99
N GLU A 190 -21.16 20.48 -26.24
CA GLU A 190 -22.53 20.53 -26.74
C GLU A 190 -22.87 21.91 -27.35
N ALA A 191 -22.43 23.00 -26.72
CA ALA A 191 -22.62 24.35 -27.23
C ALA A 191 -21.75 24.65 -28.47
N GLU A 192 -20.54 24.10 -28.55
CA GLU A 192 -19.69 24.16 -29.74
C GLU A 192 -20.31 23.36 -30.91
N ALA A 193 -20.82 22.15 -30.66
CA ALA A 193 -21.56 21.37 -31.65
C ALA A 193 -22.87 22.07 -32.10
N ALA A 194 -23.59 22.70 -31.18
CA ALA A 194 -24.79 23.47 -31.50
C ALA A 194 -24.49 24.74 -32.30
N ARG A 195 -23.36 25.42 -32.02
CA ARG A 195 -22.84 26.53 -32.83
C ARG A 195 -22.52 26.06 -34.25
N ASP A 196 -21.83 24.93 -34.39
CA ASP A 196 -21.39 24.44 -35.70
C ASP A 196 -22.58 23.94 -36.53
N ALA A 197 -23.59 23.33 -35.89
CA ALA A 197 -24.88 23.05 -36.53
C ALA A 197 -25.63 24.33 -36.95
N ALA A 198 -25.60 25.39 -36.14
CA ALA A 198 -26.19 26.69 -36.48
C ALA A 198 -25.46 27.42 -37.62
N LEU A 199 -24.15 27.20 -37.77
CA LEU A 199 -23.38 27.65 -38.93
C LEU A 199 -23.78 26.85 -40.17
N GLY A 200 -23.90 25.52 -40.08
CA GLY A 200 -24.45 24.70 -41.16
C GLY A 200 -25.82 25.17 -41.64
N TYR A 201 -26.78 25.41 -40.73
CA TYR A 201 -28.10 25.94 -41.09
C TYR A 201 -28.07 27.35 -41.71
N ARG A 202 -27.07 28.18 -41.39
CA ARG A 202 -26.88 29.48 -42.02
C ARG A 202 -26.36 29.32 -43.45
N ASP A 203 -25.40 28.43 -43.64
CA ASP A 203 -24.76 28.19 -44.95
C ASP A 203 -25.76 27.51 -45.90
N ASP A 204 -26.55 26.55 -45.40
CA ASP A 204 -27.73 25.98 -46.09
C ASP A 204 -28.73 27.08 -46.49
N ALA A 205 -29.02 28.03 -45.58
CA ALA A 205 -29.95 29.13 -45.86
C ALA A 205 -29.40 30.12 -46.89
N GLU A 206 -28.08 30.28 -47.00
CA GLU A 206 -27.40 31.10 -48.02
C GLU A 206 -27.41 30.42 -49.40
N GLU A 207 -27.25 29.09 -49.45
CA GLU A 207 -27.48 28.29 -50.67
C GLU A 207 -28.95 28.40 -51.14
N TRP A 208 -29.92 28.27 -50.21
CA TRP A 208 -31.35 28.39 -50.54
C TRP A 208 -31.73 29.81 -50.98
N ALA A 209 -31.15 30.85 -50.37
CA ALA A 209 -31.34 32.24 -50.79
C ALA A 209 -30.76 32.49 -52.19
N THR A 210 -29.62 31.88 -52.51
CA THR A 210 -29.00 31.94 -53.84
C THR A 210 -29.88 31.27 -54.90
N ALA A 211 -30.42 30.09 -54.60
CA ALA A 211 -31.37 29.40 -55.49
C ALA A 211 -32.67 30.21 -55.71
N ALA A 212 -33.23 30.80 -54.65
CA ALA A 212 -34.43 31.64 -54.74
C ALA A 212 -34.18 32.92 -55.57
N HIS A 213 -32.98 33.50 -55.51
CA HIS A 213 -32.60 34.63 -56.37
C HIS A 213 -32.53 34.25 -57.85
N ALA A 214 -31.98 33.09 -58.19
CA ALA A 214 -31.93 32.60 -59.57
C ALA A 214 -33.33 32.29 -60.14
N GLU A 215 -34.25 31.77 -59.33
CA GLU A 215 -35.65 31.56 -59.74
C GLU A 215 -36.38 32.90 -59.93
N ALA A 216 -36.12 33.89 -59.09
CA ALA A 216 -36.67 35.25 -59.24
C ALA A 216 -36.16 35.96 -60.51
N GLU A 217 -34.88 35.83 -60.85
CA GLU A 217 -34.29 36.36 -62.08
C GLU A 217 -34.93 35.71 -63.33
N THR A 218 -35.11 34.38 -63.30
CA THR A 218 -35.82 33.63 -64.36
C THR A 218 -37.28 34.10 -64.52
N ALA A 219 -37.96 34.44 -63.41
CA ALA A 219 -39.32 34.93 -63.44
C ALA A 219 -39.45 36.36 -63.98
N ASP A 220 -38.49 37.24 -63.69
CA ASP A 220 -38.45 38.60 -64.25
C ASP A 220 -38.06 38.59 -65.74
N ASP A 221 -37.16 37.71 -66.18
CA ASP A 221 -36.90 37.49 -67.61
C ASP A 221 -38.15 37.02 -68.37
N ALA A 222 -38.92 36.09 -67.79
CA ALA A 222 -40.18 35.65 -68.37
C ALA A 222 -41.22 36.79 -68.46
N ARG A 223 -41.29 37.67 -67.44
CA ARG A 223 -42.13 38.88 -67.47
C ARG A 223 -41.68 39.86 -68.55
N ASN A 224 -40.37 40.12 -68.66
CA ASN A 224 -39.79 40.98 -69.67
C ASN A 224 -40.11 40.48 -71.09
N GLN A 225 -39.96 39.18 -71.35
CA GLN A 225 -40.33 38.57 -72.64
C GLN A 225 -41.83 38.70 -72.93
N ALA A 226 -42.70 38.48 -71.95
CA ALA A 226 -44.15 38.66 -72.09
C ALA A 226 -44.52 40.12 -72.41
N GLN A 227 -43.88 41.08 -71.75
CA GLN A 227 -44.10 42.51 -71.98
C GLN A 227 -43.61 42.95 -73.37
N ILE A 228 -42.46 42.44 -73.84
CA ILE A 228 -41.98 42.64 -75.21
C ILE A 228 -42.98 42.09 -76.24
N ALA A 229 -43.51 40.88 -76.02
CA ALA A 229 -44.50 40.27 -76.90
C ALA A 229 -45.83 41.05 -76.94
N GLN A 230 -46.27 41.58 -75.80
CA GLN A 230 -47.42 42.50 -75.74
C GLN A 230 -47.15 43.77 -76.54
N THR A 231 -46.01 44.45 -76.32
CA THR A 231 -45.66 45.68 -77.05
C THR A 231 -45.55 45.44 -78.56
N ALA A 232 -45.01 44.30 -78.99
CA ALA A 232 -44.97 43.94 -80.41
C ALA A 232 -46.38 43.72 -81.00
N THR A 233 -47.31 43.15 -80.21
CA THR A 233 -48.71 42.95 -80.61
C THR A 233 -49.47 44.28 -80.70
N GLU A 234 -49.25 45.18 -79.74
CA GLU A 234 -49.82 46.54 -79.74
C GLU A 234 -49.28 47.37 -80.89
N LEU A 235 -47.97 47.31 -81.18
CA LEU A 235 -47.37 47.97 -82.34
C LEU A 235 -47.93 47.43 -83.66
N ALA A 236 -48.12 46.10 -83.79
CA ALA A 236 -48.71 45.50 -84.99
C ALA A 236 -50.19 45.91 -85.17
N ARG A 237 -50.95 46.00 -84.08
CA ARG A 237 -52.32 46.54 -84.07
C ARG A 237 -52.32 48.01 -84.51
N ASP A 238 -51.45 48.83 -83.96
CA ASP A 238 -51.42 50.28 -84.21
C ASP A 238 -50.90 50.59 -85.62
N GLN A 239 -49.97 49.79 -86.15
CA GLN A 239 -49.59 49.83 -87.56
C GLN A 239 -50.73 49.42 -88.50
N ALA A 240 -51.51 48.40 -88.14
CA ALA A 240 -52.69 48.01 -88.92
C ALA A 240 -53.77 49.10 -88.89
N LEU A 241 -54.05 49.69 -87.73
CA LEU A 241 -54.96 50.83 -87.58
C LEU A 241 -54.48 52.03 -88.40
N GLY A 242 -53.21 52.43 -88.31
CA GLY A 242 -52.63 53.52 -89.09
C GLY A 242 -52.68 53.29 -90.61
N TYR A 243 -52.49 52.04 -91.06
CA TYR A 243 -52.70 51.67 -92.47
C TYR A 243 -54.16 51.79 -92.92
N MET A 244 -55.12 51.50 -92.04
CA MET A 244 -56.56 51.59 -92.33
C MET A 244 -57.07 53.03 -92.25
N GLU A 245 -56.63 53.83 -91.28
CA GLU A 245 -56.97 55.25 -91.14
C GLU A 245 -56.38 56.07 -92.29
N GLY A 246 -55.12 55.84 -92.65
CA GLY A 246 -54.41 56.63 -93.68
C GLY A 246 -54.97 56.53 -95.10
N PHE A 247 -55.91 55.62 -95.37
CA PHE A 247 -56.48 55.45 -96.71
C PHE A 247 -57.71 56.34 -96.98
N LEU A 248 -58.54 56.61 -95.95
CA LEU A 248 -59.80 57.37 -96.07
C LEU A 248 -60.13 58.26 -94.86
N GLY A 249 -59.53 58.03 -93.69
CA GLY A 249 -59.87 58.66 -92.41
C GLY A 249 -61.12 58.09 -91.74
N THR A 250 -61.29 58.43 -90.45
CA THR A 250 -62.57 58.34 -89.71
C THR A 250 -63.49 59.48 -90.16
N PHE A 251 -64.72 59.15 -90.55
CA PHE A 251 -65.69 60.16 -90.99
C PHE A 251 -66.78 60.40 -89.93
N LEU A 252 -66.60 61.50 -89.19
CA LEU A 252 -67.50 61.98 -88.14
C LEU A 252 -68.80 62.55 -88.75
N SER A 253 -69.92 61.90 -88.44
CA SER A 253 -71.31 62.27 -88.80
C SER A 253 -71.73 62.10 -90.29
N THR A 254 -73.03 62.29 -90.53
CA THR A 254 -73.88 61.74 -91.61
C THR A 254 -73.47 61.92 -93.08
N ALA A 255 -72.41 62.67 -93.39
CA ALA A 255 -71.93 62.87 -94.74
C ALA A 255 -70.97 61.75 -95.19
N VAL A 256 -71.44 60.90 -96.09
CA VAL A 256 -70.65 59.82 -96.69
C VAL A 256 -69.52 60.38 -97.56
N PRO A 257 -68.25 59.95 -97.39
CA PRO A 257 -67.14 60.41 -98.24
C PRO A 257 -67.37 60.08 -99.73
N THR A 258 -66.92 60.97 -100.61
CA THR A 258 -67.01 60.83 -102.09
C THR A 258 -65.66 60.72 -102.77
N THR A 259 -64.58 61.11 -102.10
CA THR A 259 -63.17 60.97 -102.49
C THR A 259 -62.35 60.47 -101.31
N ARG A 260 -61.10 60.05 -101.56
CA ARG A 260 -60.13 59.72 -100.51
C ARG A 260 -59.52 60.98 -99.90
N GLN A 261 -58.77 60.83 -98.80
CA GLN A 261 -58.05 61.96 -98.18
C GLN A 261 -57.04 62.64 -99.11
N ASP A 262 -56.44 61.89 -100.06
CA ASP A 262 -55.52 62.43 -101.08
C ASP A 262 -56.24 63.11 -102.28
N GLY A 263 -57.58 63.18 -102.26
CA GLY A 263 -58.41 63.72 -103.33
C GLY A 263 -58.68 62.77 -104.50
N SER A 264 -58.13 61.55 -104.49
CA SER A 264 -58.40 60.55 -105.52
C SER A 264 -59.85 60.01 -105.44
N PRO A 265 -60.44 59.57 -106.56
CA PRO A 265 -61.80 59.01 -106.55
C PRO A 265 -61.86 57.68 -105.81
N LEU A 266 -62.97 57.44 -105.09
CA LEU A 266 -63.24 56.16 -104.45
C LEU A 266 -63.31 55.01 -105.47
N GLN A 267 -62.91 53.82 -105.05
CA GLN A 267 -63.00 52.58 -105.81
C GLN A 267 -63.71 51.51 -104.96
N VAL A 268 -64.31 50.52 -105.63
CA VAL A 268 -64.92 49.37 -104.96
C VAL A 268 -63.86 48.63 -104.14
N GLY A 269 -64.18 48.28 -102.90
CA GLY A 269 -63.25 47.65 -101.97
C GLY A 269 -62.33 48.62 -101.23
N ASN A 270 -62.61 49.93 -101.25
CA ASN A 270 -62.08 50.85 -100.24
C ASN A 270 -62.86 50.70 -98.93
N TRP A 271 -62.14 50.73 -97.80
CA TRP A 271 -62.64 50.49 -96.45
C TRP A 271 -62.45 51.73 -95.60
N GLY A 272 -63.43 52.06 -94.76
CA GLY A 272 -63.35 53.18 -93.83
C GLY A 272 -64.14 52.89 -92.55
N PHE A 273 -63.80 53.60 -91.49
CA PHE A 273 -64.48 53.48 -90.20
C PHE A 273 -65.58 54.53 -90.11
N LYS A 274 -66.80 54.06 -89.84
CA LYS A 274 -67.92 54.92 -89.50
C LYS A 274 -68.14 54.89 -88.00
N GLU A 275 -68.16 56.07 -87.39
CA GLU A 275 -68.49 56.28 -85.99
C GLU A 275 -70.02 56.22 -85.79
N VAL A 276 -70.44 55.75 -84.63
CA VAL A 276 -71.84 55.67 -84.20
C VAL A 276 -72.04 56.63 -83.03
N ASP A 277 -73.09 57.43 -83.08
CA ASP A 277 -73.46 58.33 -81.98
C ASP A 277 -73.83 57.53 -80.72
N GLY A 278 -72.86 57.28 -79.84
CA GLY A 278 -73.06 56.63 -78.54
C GLY A 278 -71.77 56.10 -77.92
N THR A 279 -71.51 56.46 -76.66
CA THR A 279 -70.38 55.93 -75.88
C THR A 279 -70.61 54.48 -75.46
N PRO A 280 -69.60 53.58 -75.51
CA PRO A 280 -68.23 53.82 -75.99
C PRO A 280 -68.14 53.75 -77.53
N ASP A 281 -67.21 54.53 -78.08
CA ASP A 281 -66.98 54.76 -79.51
C ASP A 281 -66.90 53.43 -80.29
N THR A 282 -68.03 53.04 -80.88
CA THR A 282 -68.17 51.76 -81.59
C THR A 282 -68.06 52.00 -83.08
N TYR A 283 -66.85 51.84 -83.59
CA TYR A 283 -66.58 51.91 -85.03
C TYR A 283 -66.91 50.57 -85.68
N PHE A 284 -67.66 50.60 -86.78
CA PHE A 284 -67.77 49.46 -87.69
C PHE A 284 -67.12 49.77 -89.03
N ILE A 285 -66.66 48.70 -89.69
CA ILE A 285 -65.97 48.78 -90.96
C ILE A 285 -67.00 48.75 -92.08
N ASP A 286 -67.16 49.89 -92.75
CA ASP A 286 -67.94 50.00 -93.97
C ASP A 286 -67.00 49.93 -95.18
N TYR A 287 -67.47 49.37 -96.30
CA TYR A 287 -66.74 49.35 -97.57
C TYR A 287 -67.56 49.89 -98.73
N VAL A 288 -66.87 50.52 -99.69
CA VAL A 288 -67.45 50.97 -100.95
C VAL A 288 -67.82 49.75 -101.79
N ALA A 289 -69.11 49.51 -101.97
CA ALA A 289 -69.65 48.41 -102.77
C ALA A 289 -69.90 48.80 -104.24
N SER A 290 -70.04 50.10 -104.54
CA SER A 290 -70.18 50.64 -105.90
C SER A 290 -69.60 52.04 -106.04
N VAL A 291 -69.13 52.38 -107.25
CA VAL A 291 -68.50 53.68 -107.58
C VAL A 291 -69.44 54.73 -108.19
N GLY A 292 -70.72 54.41 -108.42
CA GLY A 292 -71.68 55.36 -108.99
C GLY A 292 -73.12 54.83 -109.07
N PRO A 293 -74.07 55.35 -108.28
CA PRO A 293 -73.85 56.16 -107.07
C PRO A 293 -72.97 55.42 -106.05
N VAL A 294 -72.31 56.17 -105.16
CA VAL A 294 -71.47 55.59 -104.11
C VAL A 294 -72.37 54.92 -103.07
N VAL A 295 -72.28 53.60 -102.95
CA VAL A 295 -73.01 52.81 -101.95
C VAL A 295 -72.00 52.16 -101.02
N TRP A 296 -72.17 52.41 -99.73
CA TRP A 296 -71.39 51.76 -98.68
C TRP A 296 -72.19 50.61 -98.07
N ARG A 297 -71.48 49.55 -97.67
CA ARG A 297 -72.03 48.41 -96.96
C ARG A 297 -71.23 48.13 -95.69
N SER A 298 -71.95 47.93 -94.60
CA SER A 298 -71.35 47.56 -93.31
C SER A 298 -71.04 46.07 -93.25
N LEU A 299 -69.85 45.73 -92.75
CA LEU A 299 -69.52 44.38 -92.31
C LEU A 299 -69.89 44.20 -90.81
N THR A 300 -71.18 44.35 -90.50
CA THR A 300 -71.70 43.95 -89.18
C THR A 300 -72.35 42.57 -89.30
N ALA A 301 -71.62 41.52 -88.89
CA ALA A 301 -72.17 40.19 -88.76
C ALA A 301 -73.03 40.10 -87.49
N ALA A 302 -74.35 40.27 -87.62
CA ALA A 302 -75.28 39.98 -86.54
C ALA A 302 -75.22 38.49 -86.19
N ALA A 303 -75.05 38.16 -84.91
CA ALA A 303 -74.70 36.81 -84.45
C ALA A 303 -75.83 35.75 -84.54
N ASP A 304 -77.03 36.12 -85.02
CA ASP A 304 -78.16 35.21 -85.21
C ASP A 304 -79.10 35.73 -86.32
N THR A 305 -78.91 35.26 -87.55
CA THR A 305 -79.99 35.24 -88.55
C THR A 305 -79.92 33.95 -89.38
N SER A 306 -80.66 32.93 -88.96
CA SER A 306 -80.94 31.79 -89.84
C SER A 306 -81.77 32.23 -91.06
N LEU A 307 -81.30 31.88 -92.27
CA LEU A 307 -82.05 32.14 -93.50
C LEU A 307 -83.33 31.29 -93.51
N THR A 308 -84.49 31.95 -93.44
CA THR A 308 -85.80 31.29 -93.30
C THR A 308 -86.37 30.77 -94.61
N SER A 309 -85.86 31.22 -95.77
CA SER A 309 -86.12 30.58 -97.06
C SER A 309 -85.03 30.90 -98.11
N PHE A 310 -84.78 29.96 -99.02
CA PHE A 310 -83.93 30.15 -100.19
C PHE A 310 -84.39 29.29 -101.37
N ALA A 311 -84.52 29.89 -102.56
CA ALA A 311 -84.98 29.24 -103.80
C ALA A 311 -86.29 28.42 -103.65
N GLY A 312 -87.27 28.95 -102.90
CA GLY A 312 -88.58 28.31 -102.67
C GLY A 312 -88.62 27.23 -101.58
N ARG A 313 -87.48 26.88 -100.97
CA ARG A 313 -87.39 26.03 -99.77
C ARG A 313 -87.51 26.92 -98.51
N VAL A 314 -88.19 26.45 -97.47
CA VAL A 314 -88.52 27.22 -96.25
C VAL A 314 -88.11 26.44 -95.00
N GLY A 315 -87.66 27.14 -93.96
CA GLY A 315 -86.96 26.59 -92.80
C GLY A 315 -85.44 26.80 -92.92
N GLY A 316 -84.66 26.39 -91.92
CA GLY A 316 -83.20 26.56 -91.94
C GLY A 316 -82.54 25.71 -93.04
N VAL A 317 -82.26 26.31 -94.20
CA VAL A 317 -81.74 25.61 -95.38
C VAL A 317 -80.21 25.64 -95.39
N ASN A 318 -79.57 24.47 -95.25
CA ASN A 318 -78.14 24.33 -95.58
C ASN A 318 -77.96 24.32 -97.11
N PRO A 319 -76.94 25.00 -97.67
CA PRO A 319 -76.72 25.05 -99.11
C PRO A 319 -76.37 23.66 -99.65
N VAL A 320 -76.91 23.33 -100.83
CA VAL A 320 -76.76 22.02 -101.47
C VAL A 320 -76.10 22.16 -102.84
N ALA A 321 -75.36 21.12 -103.28
CA ALA A 321 -74.73 21.11 -104.59
C ALA A 321 -75.76 21.32 -105.72
N GLY A 322 -75.60 22.41 -106.48
CA GLY A 322 -76.55 22.86 -107.50
C GLY A 322 -77.22 24.21 -107.19
N ASP A 323 -77.18 24.69 -105.95
CA ASP A 323 -77.74 26.01 -105.57
C ASP A 323 -76.99 27.20 -106.20
N TYR A 324 -75.82 26.97 -106.78
CA TYR A 324 -75.05 27.93 -107.56
C TYR A 324 -74.77 27.36 -108.95
N THR A 325 -75.23 28.04 -110.00
CA THR A 325 -74.83 27.74 -111.39
C THR A 325 -73.80 28.77 -111.86
N ALA A 326 -72.83 28.35 -112.66
CA ALA A 326 -71.75 29.24 -113.13
C ALA A 326 -72.26 30.48 -113.89
N THR A 327 -73.44 30.38 -114.50
CA THR A 327 -74.17 31.47 -115.17
C THR A 327 -74.68 32.58 -114.24
N MET A 328 -74.68 32.39 -112.92
CA MET A 328 -75.09 33.43 -111.95
C MET A 328 -73.97 34.41 -111.60
N ILE A 329 -72.75 34.20 -112.11
CA ILE A 329 -71.63 35.16 -112.01
C ILE A 329 -71.66 36.07 -113.25
N SER A 330 -72.57 37.05 -113.26
CA SER A 330 -72.73 38.02 -114.35
C SER A 330 -71.89 39.30 -114.17
N ALA A 331 -70.68 39.18 -113.63
CA ALA A 331 -69.71 40.27 -113.58
C ALA A 331 -68.81 40.21 -114.84
N THR A 332 -68.83 41.27 -115.65
CA THR A 332 -67.95 41.42 -116.82
C THR A 332 -66.49 41.31 -116.38
N ALA A 333 -65.74 40.38 -116.99
CA ALA A 333 -64.33 40.17 -116.67
C ALA A 333 -63.51 41.45 -116.96
N ILE A 334 -62.62 41.79 -116.02
CA ILE A 334 -61.61 42.85 -116.21
C ILE A 334 -60.69 42.40 -117.35
N SER A 335 -60.41 43.29 -118.32
CA SER A 335 -59.64 42.95 -119.51
C SER A 335 -58.24 42.46 -119.13
N GLY A 336 -57.87 41.28 -119.62
CA GLY A 336 -56.56 40.65 -119.37
C GLY A 336 -56.60 39.41 -118.49
N LEU A 337 -57.76 39.03 -117.94
CA LEU A 337 -57.97 37.73 -117.28
C LEU A 337 -58.96 36.89 -118.08
N THR A 338 -58.44 35.98 -118.89
CA THR A 338 -59.23 34.94 -119.56
C THR A 338 -59.70 33.88 -118.55
N GLY A 339 -60.66 33.03 -118.96
CA GLY A 339 -61.06 31.88 -118.14
C GLY A 339 -59.89 30.92 -117.85
N THR A 340 -58.87 30.90 -118.70
CA THR A 340 -57.61 30.17 -118.48
C THR A 340 -56.80 30.81 -117.35
N ASP A 341 -56.64 32.14 -117.34
CA ASP A 341 -55.88 32.84 -116.29
C ASP A 341 -56.57 32.69 -114.93
N VAL A 342 -57.90 32.75 -114.90
CA VAL A 342 -58.71 32.49 -113.69
C VAL A 342 -58.52 31.05 -113.21
N GLN A 343 -58.50 30.05 -114.11
CA GLN A 343 -58.20 28.64 -113.75
C GLN A 343 -56.75 28.46 -113.30
N THR A 344 -55.78 29.15 -113.90
CA THR A 344 -54.39 29.15 -113.45
C THR A 344 -54.25 29.76 -112.07
N ILE A 345 -54.93 30.88 -111.79
CA ILE A 345 -54.93 31.54 -110.47
C ILE A 345 -55.64 30.66 -109.43
N LEU A 346 -56.81 30.08 -109.73
CA LEU A 346 -57.50 29.13 -108.84
C LEU A 346 -56.68 27.86 -108.62
N GLY A 347 -55.98 27.37 -109.65
CA GLY A 347 -55.02 26.28 -109.55
C GLY A 347 -53.85 26.63 -108.65
N SER A 348 -53.22 27.79 -108.84
CA SER A 348 -52.12 28.30 -107.99
C SER A 348 -52.57 28.57 -106.56
N ILE A 349 -53.77 29.11 -106.35
CA ILE A 349 -54.37 29.28 -105.01
C ILE A 349 -54.64 27.91 -104.38
N LYS A 350 -55.20 26.94 -105.12
CA LYS A 350 -55.39 25.58 -104.62
C LYS A 350 -54.06 24.92 -104.27
N THR A 351 -53.06 24.99 -105.14
CA THR A 351 -51.72 24.47 -104.85
C THR A 351 -51.10 25.19 -103.65
N ALA A 352 -51.22 26.50 -103.53
CA ALA A 352 -50.72 27.25 -102.37
C ALA A 352 -51.49 26.91 -101.07
N LEU A 353 -52.80 26.67 -101.15
CA LEU A 353 -53.62 26.28 -100.00
C LEU A 353 -53.36 24.84 -99.59
N ASP A 354 -53.20 23.92 -100.56
CA ASP A 354 -52.77 22.54 -100.34
C ASP A 354 -51.34 22.50 -99.77
N THR A 355 -50.42 23.34 -100.25
CA THR A 355 -49.06 23.48 -99.69
C THR A 355 -49.07 24.10 -98.29
N LYS A 356 -49.97 25.05 -98.01
CA LYS A 356 -50.12 25.68 -96.68
C LYS A 356 -50.84 24.77 -95.67
N ALA A 357 -51.75 23.91 -96.13
CA ALA A 357 -52.34 22.83 -95.33
C ALA A 357 -51.37 21.64 -95.15
N ALA A 358 -50.51 21.38 -96.13
CA ALA A 358 -49.42 20.41 -96.03
C ALA A 358 -48.21 20.93 -95.24
N SER A 359 -48.12 22.25 -95.01
CA SER A 359 -47.21 22.91 -94.06
C SER A 359 -47.67 22.66 -92.63
N ALA A 360 -47.91 21.39 -92.29
CA ALA A 360 -48.08 21.02 -90.90
C ALA A 360 -46.76 21.28 -90.18
N VAL A 361 -46.87 21.91 -89.02
CA VAL A 361 -45.84 21.89 -87.99
C VAL A 361 -45.35 20.44 -87.89
N THR A 362 -44.05 20.25 -88.13
CA THR A 362 -43.42 18.93 -88.20
C THR A 362 -42.54 18.80 -86.98
N VAL A 363 -42.84 17.82 -86.13
CA VAL A 363 -42.00 17.55 -84.95
C VAL A 363 -40.87 16.62 -85.39
N THR A 364 -39.62 17.01 -85.19
CA THR A 364 -38.45 16.19 -85.51
C THR A 364 -37.76 15.74 -84.22
N GLY A 365 -37.70 14.44 -83.97
CA GLY A 365 -36.80 13.89 -82.95
C GLY A 365 -35.33 14.05 -83.36
N SER A 366 -34.46 14.36 -82.40
CA SER A 366 -33.00 14.30 -82.57
C SER A 366 -32.32 13.93 -81.24
N GLY A 367 -31.09 13.43 -81.30
CA GLY A 367 -30.37 12.96 -80.11
C GLY A 367 -31.04 11.74 -79.48
N LEU A 368 -31.45 11.87 -78.21
CA LEU A 368 -32.10 10.81 -77.43
C LEU A 368 -33.55 10.52 -77.82
N ALA A 369 -34.16 11.38 -78.64
CA ALA A 369 -35.55 11.27 -79.08
C ALA A 369 -35.62 10.93 -80.58
N THR A 370 -36.41 9.92 -80.94
CA THR A 370 -36.61 9.46 -82.31
C THR A 370 -38.10 9.51 -82.70
N GLY A 371 -38.38 9.42 -84.01
CA GLY A 371 -39.73 9.54 -84.54
C GLY A 371 -40.16 10.99 -84.83
N GLY A 372 -41.47 11.26 -84.70
CA GLY A 372 -42.08 12.53 -85.12
C GLY A 372 -42.69 12.49 -86.52
N GLY A 373 -42.74 13.65 -87.19
CA GLY A 373 -43.36 13.86 -88.49
C GLY A 373 -44.43 14.97 -88.49
N ASN A 374 -45.16 15.04 -89.59
CA ASN A 374 -46.23 16.00 -89.88
C ASN A 374 -47.43 15.81 -88.91
N LEU A 375 -47.90 16.89 -88.27
CA LEU A 375 -48.99 16.88 -87.26
C LEU A 375 -50.43 16.72 -87.82
N THR A 376 -50.63 16.21 -89.03
CA THR A 376 -51.96 15.82 -89.54
C THR A 376 -52.62 14.65 -88.80
N THR A 377 -51.86 13.94 -87.97
CA THR A 377 -52.34 12.90 -87.04
C THR A 377 -51.52 12.93 -85.75
N ASN A 378 -52.00 12.29 -84.68
CA ASN A 378 -51.23 12.12 -83.45
C ASN A 378 -49.87 11.47 -83.75
N ARG A 379 -48.79 12.07 -83.23
CA ARG A 379 -47.42 11.58 -83.40
C ARG A 379 -46.86 11.08 -82.08
N THR A 380 -46.21 9.92 -82.13
CA THR A 380 -45.39 9.42 -81.02
C THR A 380 -43.95 9.90 -81.22
N ILE A 381 -43.37 10.45 -80.16
CA ILE A 381 -41.92 10.64 -80.01
C ILE A 381 -41.45 9.52 -79.08
N ASP A 382 -40.46 8.75 -79.52
CA ASP A 382 -39.91 7.63 -78.74
C ASP A 382 -38.55 8.03 -78.15
N VAL A 383 -38.33 7.68 -76.89
CA VAL A 383 -37.08 7.93 -76.16
C VAL A 383 -36.58 6.56 -75.67
N PRO A 384 -35.86 5.82 -76.52
CA PRO A 384 -35.45 4.46 -76.20
C PRO A 384 -34.50 4.46 -75.00
N ALA A 385 -34.87 3.71 -73.95
CA ALA A 385 -34.02 3.53 -72.78
C ALA A 385 -32.87 2.56 -73.08
N ALA A 386 -31.69 2.82 -72.51
CA ALA A 386 -30.54 1.91 -72.60
C ALA A 386 -30.85 0.56 -71.92
N SER A 387 -30.45 -0.54 -72.56
CA SER A 387 -30.39 -1.85 -71.92
C SER A 387 -29.26 -1.89 -70.88
N GLN A 388 -29.22 -2.96 -70.07
CA GLN A 388 -28.17 -3.11 -69.05
C GLN A 388 -26.77 -3.16 -69.68
N ALA A 389 -26.58 -3.99 -70.71
CA ALA A 389 -25.29 -4.15 -71.37
C ALA A 389 -24.82 -2.85 -72.06
N GLU A 390 -25.73 -2.09 -72.66
CA GLU A 390 -25.40 -0.79 -73.28
C GLU A 390 -25.00 0.26 -72.23
N ALA A 391 -25.70 0.28 -71.09
CA ALA A 391 -25.40 1.17 -69.97
C ALA A 391 -24.05 0.84 -69.30
N GLU A 392 -23.75 -0.44 -69.11
CA GLU A 392 -22.48 -0.91 -68.52
C GLU A 392 -21.30 -0.74 -69.49
N ALA A 393 -21.53 -0.83 -70.81
CA ALA A 393 -20.50 -0.59 -71.83
C ALA A 393 -20.22 0.90 -72.09
N GLY A 394 -21.20 1.79 -71.88
CA GLY A 394 -21.03 3.25 -71.96
C GLY A 394 -20.75 3.82 -73.36
N VAL A 395 -20.94 3.03 -74.44
CA VAL A 395 -20.63 3.43 -75.82
C VAL A 395 -21.81 3.99 -76.62
N GLU A 396 -23.05 3.78 -76.17
CA GLU A 396 -24.26 4.22 -76.87
C GLU A 396 -24.66 5.65 -76.52
N ASN A 397 -24.66 6.55 -77.51
CA ASN A 397 -25.02 7.96 -77.36
C ASN A 397 -26.43 8.30 -77.86
N THR A 398 -27.20 7.31 -78.30
CA THR A 398 -28.55 7.48 -78.90
C THR A 398 -29.71 7.12 -77.95
N LYS A 399 -29.41 6.62 -76.75
CA LYS A 399 -30.40 6.07 -75.81
C LYS A 399 -30.35 6.75 -74.44
N ALA A 400 -31.52 6.91 -73.81
CA ALA A 400 -31.63 7.55 -72.51
C ALA A 400 -31.25 6.61 -71.36
N MET A 401 -30.50 7.14 -70.39
CA MET A 401 -30.17 6.43 -69.15
C MET A 401 -31.28 6.62 -68.11
N THR A 402 -31.80 5.53 -67.55
CA THR A 402 -32.68 5.57 -66.38
C THR A 402 -31.86 5.52 -65.10
N ALA A 403 -32.42 5.94 -63.96
CA ALA A 403 -31.72 5.89 -62.66
C ALA A 403 -31.17 4.50 -62.32
N LEU A 404 -31.87 3.42 -62.70
CA LEU A 404 -31.38 2.05 -62.55
C LEU A 404 -30.13 1.78 -63.41
N ARG A 405 -30.14 2.21 -64.68
CA ARG A 405 -29.02 2.03 -65.61
C ARG A 405 -27.82 2.87 -65.19
N THR A 406 -28.04 4.10 -64.72
CA THR A 406 -26.99 4.95 -64.14
C THR A 406 -26.35 4.28 -62.93
N LYS A 407 -27.14 3.73 -62.01
CA LYS A 407 -26.62 2.94 -60.88
C LYS A 407 -25.80 1.73 -61.33
N GLN A 408 -26.25 0.99 -62.35
CA GLN A 408 -25.53 -0.17 -62.88
C GLN A 408 -24.20 0.21 -63.54
N ALA A 409 -24.19 1.25 -64.38
CA ALA A 409 -22.97 1.77 -65.01
C ALA A 409 -21.94 2.23 -63.96
N ILE A 410 -22.40 2.97 -62.93
CA ILE A 410 -21.53 3.39 -61.81
C ILE A 410 -20.99 2.19 -61.04
N LEU A 411 -21.81 1.17 -60.74
CA LEU A 411 -21.35 -0.05 -60.06
C LEU A 411 -20.43 -0.94 -60.90
N ALA A 412 -20.51 -0.87 -62.23
CA ALA A 412 -19.62 -1.59 -63.13
C ALA A 412 -18.25 -0.89 -63.26
N LEU A 413 -18.23 0.45 -63.29
CA LEU A 413 -17.02 1.25 -63.40
C LEU A 413 -16.29 1.44 -62.05
N ALA A 414 -17.07 1.54 -60.97
CA ALA A 414 -16.62 1.61 -59.59
C ALA A 414 -17.33 0.50 -58.78
N PRO A 415 -16.95 -0.78 -58.95
CA PRO A 415 -17.39 -1.83 -58.06
C PRO A 415 -17.03 -1.43 -56.63
N ALA A 416 -17.97 -1.64 -55.69
CA ALA A 416 -17.77 -1.29 -54.28
C ALA A 416 -16.38 -1.81 -53.82
N PRO A 417 -15.54 -0.96 -53.20
CA PRO A 417 -14.14 -1.28 -52.97
C PRO A 417 -14.06 -2.58 -52.18
N GLY A 418 -13.53 -3.61 -52.84
CA GLY A 418 -13.38 -4.93 -52.23
C GLY A 418 -12.44 -4.86 -51.02
N ASN A 419 -12.45 -5.92 -50.23
CA ASN A 419 -11.45 -6.09 -49.18
C ASN A 419 -10.06 -5.99 -49.81
N ALA A 420 -9.14 -5.22 -49.20
CA ALA A 420 -7.80 -5.09 -49.75
C ALA A 420 -7.11 -6.45 -49.83
N SER A 421 -6.27 -6.62 -50.85
CA SER A 421 -5.48 -7.83 -51.06
C SER A 421 -4.00 -7.47 -51.28
N THR A 422 -3.15 -8.48 -51.38
CA THR A 422 -1.73 -8.28 -51.73
C THR A 422 -1.51 -7.73 -53.15
N SER A 423 -2.55 -7.61 -53.97
CA SER A 423 -2.50 -7.12 -55.35
C SER A 423 -3.51 -6.01 -55.69
N ALA A 424 -4.39 -5.61 -54.75
CA ALA A 424 -5.41 -4.59 -54.97
C ALA A 424 -5.65 -3.75 -53.70
N ALA A 425 -5.67 -2.43 -53.85
CA ALA A 425 -6.08 -1.51 -52.80
C ALA A 425 -7.59 -1.65 -52.52
N GLY A 426 -7.99 -1.50 -51.26
CA GLY A 426 -9.36 -1.74 -50.81
C GLY A 426 -9.54 -1.33 -49.35
N ILE A 427 -10.71 -1.64 -48.78
CA ILE A 427 -10.99 -1.39 -47.36
C ILE A 427 -10.46 -2.59 -46.55
N VAL A 428 -9.94 -2.32 -45.35
CA VAL A 428 -9.43 -3.34 -44.42
C VAL A 428 -10.13 -3.18 -43.08
N GLU A 429 -10.70 -4.27 -42.55
CA GLU A 429 -11.20 -4.30 -41.17
C GLU A 429 -10.01 -4.35 -40.21
N LEU A 430 -10.01 -3.49 -39.20
CA LEU A 430 -8.92 -3.35 -38.24
C LEU A 430 -9.21 -4.15 -36.97
N ALA A 431 -8.24 -4.93 -36.51
CA ALA A 431 -8.27 -5.58 -35.21
C ALA A 431 -8.25 -4.52 -34.10
N THR A 432 -8.99 -4.74 -33.01
CA THR A 432 -8.91 -3.89 -31.82
C THR A 432 -7.55 -4.03 -31.14
N THR A 433 -7.19 -3.07 -30.28
CA THR A 433 -5.96 -3.15 -29.47
C THR A 433 -5.93 -4.42 -28.62
N GLY A 434 -7.07 -4.83 -28.05
CA GLY A 434 -7.19 -6.05 -27.25
C GLY A 434 -6.98 -7.34 -28.07
N GLU A 435 -7.61 -7.44 -29.24
CA GLU A 435 -7.38 -8.57 -30.16
C GLU A 435 -5.93 -8.62 -30.67
N THR A 436 -5.28 -7.45 -30.80
CA THR A 436 -3.88 -7.34 -31.20
C THR A 436 -2.92 -7.78 -30.08
N THR A 437 -3.20 -7.44 -28.82
CA THR A 437 -2.38 -7.86 -27.67
C THR A 437 -2.53 -9.34 -27.34
N THR A 438 -3.71 -9.95 -27.57
CA THR A 438 -3.91 -11.41 -27.39
C THR A 438 -3.44 -12.23 -28.59
N GLY A 439 -3.24 -11.61 -29.76
CA GLY A 439 -2.80 -12.31 -30.98
C GLY A 439 -3.80 -13.34 -31.52
N THR A 440 -5.08 -13.21 -31.14
CA THR A 440 -6.14 -14.19 -31.46
C THR A 440 -6.86 -13.92 -32.79
N ASP A 441 -6.75 -12.71 -33.33
CA ASP A 441 -7.33 -12.37 -34.63
C ASP A 441 -6.41 -12.82 -35.78
N THR A 442 -6.96 -13.59 -36.70
CA THR A 442 -6.26 -14.14 -37.89
C THR A 442 -6.85 -13.63 -39.21
N VAL A 443 -7.79 -12.68 -39.14
CA VAL A 443 -8.62 -12.23 -40.26
C VAL A 443 -8.45 -10.73 -40.52
N ARG A 444 -8.28 -9.93 -39.48
CA ARG A 444 -8.19 -8.46 -39.56
C ARG A 444 -6.75 -7.96 -39.51
N ALA A 445 -6.51 -6.74 -39.98
CA ALA A 445 -5.18 -6.12 -39.91
C ALA A 445 -4.96 -5.36 -38.61
N THR A 446 -3.75 -5.38 -38.10
CA THR A 446 -3.36 -4.67 -36.87
C THR A 446 -2.98 -3.22 -37.17
N THR A 447 -3.25 -2.31 -36.22
CA THR A 447 -2.82 -0.90 -36.33
C THR A 447 -1.42 -0.71 -35.75
N PRO A 448 -0.66 0.33 -36.13
CA PRO A 448 0.62 0.65 -35.50
C PRO A 448 0.52 0.83 -33.98
N ALA A 449 -0.60 1.38 -33.48
CA ALA A 449 -0.89 1.50 -32.06
C ALA A 449 -1.15 0.14 -31.38
N GLY A 450 -1.89 -0.76 -32.03
CA GLY A 450 -2.07 -2.14 -31.57
C GLY A 450 -0.76 -2.92 -31.53
N VAL A 451 0.07 -2.80 -32.57
CA VAL A 451 1.41 -3.41 -32.62
C VAL A 451 2.30 -2.85 -31.50
N LYS A 452 2.27 -1.54 -31.24
CA LYS A 452 2.98 -0.95 -30.10
C LYS A 452 2.48 -1.56 -28.78
N ALA A 453 1.17 -1.63 -28.56
CA ALA A 453 0.60 -2.20 -27.34
C ALA A 453 0.97 -3.67 -27.13
N ALA A 454 1.01 -4.48 -28.19
CA ALA A 454 1.46 -5.87 -28.13
C ALA A 454 2.96 -5.99 -27.80
N ILE A 455 3.80 -5.11 -28.35
CA ILE A 455 5.22 -5.03 -28.02
C ILE A 455 5.43 -4.56 -26.57
N ASP A 456 4.73 -3.51 -26.13
CA ASP A 456 4.79 -3.00 -24.77
C ASP A 456 4.36 -4.08 -23.76
N ALA A 457 3.30 -4.83 -24.04
CA ALA A 457 2.83 -5.94 -23.20
C ALA A 457 3.82 -7.12 -23.16
N ALA A 458 4.45 -7.47 -24.29
CA ALA A 458 5.47 -8.50 -24.35
C ALA A 458 6.76 -8.08 -23.60
N ILE A 459 7.16 -6.81 -23.71
CA ILE A 459 8.26 -6.23 -22.94
C ILE A 459 7.91 -6.23 -21.45
N ALA A 460 6.69 -5.82 -21.07
CA ALA A 460 6.23 -5.85 -19.69
C ALA A 460 6.27 -7.27 -19.11
N ALA A 461 5.76 -8.29 -19.81
CA ALA A 461 5.83 -9.68 -19.33
C ALA A 461 7.27 -10.22 -19.20
N MET A 462 8.17 -9.82 -20.11
CA MET A 462 9.60 -10.16 -20.02
C MET A 462 10.29 -9.42 -18.87
N LEU A 463 9.93 -8.16 -18.63
CA LEU A 463 10.39 -7.37 -17.50
C LEU A 463 9.80 -7.85 -16.18
N ASP A 464 8.58 -8.35 -16.12
CA ASP A 464 7.94 -8.88 -14.90
C ASP A 464 8.56 -10.25 -14.50
N SER A 465 9.15 -10.95 -15.46
CA SER A 465 10.03 -12.10 -15.22
C SER A 465 11.43 -11.67 -14.72
N ALA A 466 11.80 -10.40 -14.83
CA ALA A 466 13.12 -9.90 -14.45
C ALA A 466 13.29 -9.66 -12.94
N PRO A 467 12.32 -9.16 -12.14
CA PRO A 467 12.39 -9.13 -10.69
C PRO A 467 12.85 -10.43 -10.07
N GLY A 468 12.29 -11.59 -10.44
CA GLY A 468 12.76 -12.88 -9.90
C GLY A 468 14.21 -13.21 -10.28
N ALA A 469 14.64 -12.85 -11.49
CA ALA A 469 16.03 -13.04 -11.93
C ALA A 469 17.00 -12.05 -11.26
N LEU A 470 16.58 -10.80 -11.07
CA LEU A 470 17.33 -9.74 -10.38
C LEU A 470 17.42 -10.02 -8.88
N ASP A 471 16.35 -10.55 -8.29
CA ASP A 471 16.31 -11.02 -6.90
C ASP A 471 17.28 -12.19 -6.73
N THR A 472 17.26 -13.22 -7.57
CA THR A 472 18.29 -14.30 -7.49
C THR A 472 19.73 -13.81 -7.73
N LEU A 473 19.95 -12.76 -8.53
CA LEU A 473 21.28 -12.13 -8.68
C LEU A 473 21.67 -11.28 -7.46
N ASN A 474 20.70 -10.63 -6.81
CA ASN A 474 20.88 -9.84 -5.59
C ASN A 474 21.09 -10.74 -4.36
N GLU A 475 20.31 -11.82 -4.23
CA GLU A 475 20.53 -12.91 -3.28
C GLU A 475 21.92 -13.54 -3.47
N LEU A 476 22.35 -13.78 -4.71
CA LEU A 476 23.67 -14.33 -5.00
C LEU A 476 24.78 -13.32 -4.66
N ALA A 477 24.61 -12.04 -4.96
CA ALA A 477 25.53 -10.97 -4.60
C ALA A 477 25.68 -10.84 -3.08
N ALA A 478 24.56 -10.77 -2.36
CA ALA A 478 24.53 -10.74 -0.89
C ALA A 478 25.13 -12.02 -0.28
N ALA A 479 24.88 -13.20 -0.87
CA ALA A 479 25.43 -14.48 -0.42
C ALA A 479 26.97 -14.58 -0.62
N ILE A 480 27.54 -13.85 -1.57
CA ILE A 480 29.00 -13.69 -1.71
C ILE A 480 29.53 -12.43 -1.01
N GLY A 481 28.69 -11.70 -0.25
CA GLY A 481 29.05 -10.55 0.57
C GLY A 481 29.25 -9.24 -0.20
N ASP A 482 28.59 -9.09 -1.35
CA ASP A 482 28.66 -7.92 -2.24
C ASP A 482 30.09 -7.52 -2.66
N ASP A 483 31.03 -8.47 -2.63
CA ASP A 483 32.45 -8.20 -2.78
C ASP A 483 32.85 -7.96 -4.26
N PRO A 484 33.18 -6.70 -4.66
CA PRO A 484 33.58 -6.40 -6.04
C PRO A 484 34.92 -7.04 -6.43
N ASN A 485 35.66 -7.55 -5.43
CA ASN A 485 36.95 -8.20 -5.56
C ASN A 485 36.90 -9.66 -5.10
N PHE A 486 35.72 -10.32 -5.11
CA PHE A 486 35.50 -11.69 -4.64
C PHE A 486 36.63 -12.67 -5.02
N ALA A 487 37.08 -12.65 -6.28
CA ALA A 487 38.18 -13.49 -6.74
C ALA A 487 39.51 -13.21 -5.98
N THR A 488 39.85 -11.94 -5.75
CA THR A 488 41.01 -11.52 -4.96
C THR A 488 40.85 -11.88 -3.49
N THR A 489 39.67 -11.66 -2.91
CA THR A 489 39.39 -11.98 -1.49
C THR A 489 39.46 -13.47 -1.23
N VAL A 490 38.85 -14.29 -2.08
CA VAL A 490 38.95 -15.76 -2.01
C VAL A 490 40.39 -16.22 -2.24
N THR A 491 41.11 -15.66 -3.22
CA THR A 491 42.53 -15.98 -3.42
C THR A 491 43.38 -15.62 -2.21
N ASN A 492 43.14 -14.47 -1.56
CA ASN A 492 43.83 -14.08 -0.33
C ASN A 492 43.48 -15.00 0.84
N ALA A 493 42.19 -15.31 1.04
CA ALA A 493 41.74 -16.23 2.07
C ALA A 493 42.34 -17.64 1.89
N LEU A 494 42.45 -18.12 0.64
CA LEU A 494 43.14 -19.37 0.29
C LEU A 494 44.65 -19.25 0.51
N ALA A 495 45.28 -18.11 0.20
CA ALA A 495 46.71 -17.88 0.45
C ALA A 495 47.07 -17.83 1.94
N THR A 496 46.14 -17.47 2.83
CA THR A 496 46.33 -17.61 4.28
C THR A 496 46.20 -19.05 4.79
N LYS A 497 45.68 -19.98 3.98
CA LYS A 497 45.70 -21.41 4.35
C LYS A 497 47.12 -21.93 4.22
N LEU A 498 47.54 -22.64 5.25
CA LEU A 498 48.83 -23.31 5.31
C LEU A 498 48.93 -24.31 4.14
N ASN A 499 49.92 -24.11 3.26
CA ASN A 499 50.14 -25.01 2.14
C ASN A 499 50.59 -26.39 2.66
N SER A 500 49.81 -27.43 2.37
CA SER A 500 50.10 -28.81 2.78
C SER A 500 51.48 -29.30 2.33
N SER A 501 51.97 -28.86 1.16
CA SER A 501 53.33 -29.22 0.69
C SER A 501 54.46 -28.45 1.39
N ALA A 502 54.15 -27.33 2.04
CA ALA A 502 55.10 -26.62 2.89
C ALA A 502 55.17 -27.21 4.31
N TYR A 503 54.11 -27.89 4.76
CA TYR A 503 54.04 -28.53 6.08
C TYR A 503 54.71 -29.91 6.10
N THR A 504 56.03 -29.91 5.85
CA THR A 504 56.85 -31.12 5.84
C THR A 504 57.12 -31.63 7.26
N ALA A 505 57.54 -32.91 7.38
CA ALA A 505 57.95 -33.47 8.67
C ALA A 505 59.08 -32.66 9.36
N ALA A 506 59.95 -31.98 8.59
CA ALA A 506 60.99 -31.11 9.12
C ALA A 506 60.44 -29.78 9.68
N ASP A 507 59.42 -29.20 9.03
CA ASP A 507 58.73 -28.00 9.52
C ASP A 507 57.89 -28.30 10.77
N VAL A 508 57.20 -29.45 10.79
CA VAL A 508 56.51 -29.95 11.98
C VAL A 508 57.48 -30.16 13.14
N LEU A 509 58.61 -30.85 12.90
CA LEU A 509 59.64 -31.07 13.92
C LEU A 509 60.19 -29.74 14.45
N SER A 510 60.54 -28.79 13.56
CA SER A 510 61.09 -27.49 13.97
C SER A 510 60.09 -26.64 14.76
N LYS A 511 58.79 -26.78 14.51
CA LYS A 511 57.73 -26.13 15.30
C LYS A 511 57.54 -26.81 16.65
N LEU A 512 57.55 -28.15 16.67
CA LEU A 512 57.40 -28.95 17.88
C LEU A 512 58.55 -28.73 18.87
N THR A 513 59.80 -28.74 18.40
CA THR A 513 60.99 -28.48 19.24
C THR A 513 61.06 -27.04 19.75
N GLY A 514 60.32 -26.11 19.15
CA GLY A 514 60.22 -24.72 19.60
C GLY A 514 59.17 -24.48 20.68
N VAL A 515 58.23 -25.41 20.86
CA VAL A 515 57.22 -25.41 21.93
C VAL A 515 57.47 -26.48 23.00
N ASP A 516 58.47 -27.34 22.79
CA ASP A 516 58.94 -28.33 23.76
C ASP A 516 59.44 -27.65 25.04
N GLY A 517 58.95 -28.12 26.19
CA GLY A 517 59.17 -27.50 27.49
C GLY A 517 58.03 -27.74 28.48
N ALA A 518 58.34 -27.53 29.76
CA ALA A 518 57.47 -27.86 30.89
C ALA A 518 56.09 -27.17 30.80
N GLY A 519 55.04 -27.98 30.67
CA GLY A 519 53.65 -27.51 30.57
C GLY A 519 53.15 -27.27 29.14
N SER A 520 53.92 -27.63 28.12
CA SER A 520 53.51 -27.56 26.69
C SER A 520 52.31 -28.48 26.34
N GLY A 521 52.06 -29.52 27.13
CA GLY A 521 51.04 -30.54 26.86
C GLY A 521 51.46 -31.59 25.83
N LEU A 522 52.68 -31.51 25.31
CA LEU A 522 53.33 -32.55 24.53
C LEU A 522 54.04 -33.52 25.48
N ASP A 523 53.95 -34.82 25.24
CA ASP A 523 54.51 -35.87 26.10
C ASP A 523 56.02 -36.09 25.91
N ALA A 524 56.74 -35.14 25.29
CA ALA A 524 58.18 -35.21 25.06
C ALA A 524 59.01 -35.13 26.35
N ASP A 525 58.50 -34.48 27.40
CA ASP A 525 59.12 -34.31 28.73
C ASP A 525 58.43 -35.14 29.86
N LEU A 526 57.40 -35.92 29.49
CA LEU A 526 56.55 -36.70 30.40
C LEU A 526 56.68 -38.20 30.12
N LEU A 527 57.01 -38.99 31.13
CA LEU A 527 56.92 -40.46 31.06
C LEU A 527 55.67 -40.90 31.83
N ASP A 528 54.75 -41.60 31.16
CA ASP A 528 53.45 -42.05 31.70
C ASP A 528 52.65 -40.92 32.40
N GLY A 529 52.74 -39.69 31.88
CA GLY A 529 52.05 -38.51 32.41
C GLY A 529 52.73 -37.85 33.62
N LEU A 530 53.97 -38.24 33.95
CA LEU A 530 54.77 -37.63 35.02
C LEU A 530 56.03 -36.95 34.45
N HIS A 531 56.24 -35.68 34.80
CA HIS A 531 57.40 -34.90 34.38
C HIS A 531 58.68 -35.43 35.06
N ALA A 532 59.85 -35.24 34.43
CA ALA A 532 61.14 -35.73 34.93
C ALA A 532 61.45 -35.38 36.41
N SER A 533 60.92 -34.26 36.91
CA SER A 533 61.07 -33.83 38.32
C SER A 533 60.22 -34.60 39.34
N ALA A 534 59.27 -35.43 38.90
CA ALA A 534 58.48 -36.30 39.77
C ALA A 534 59.22 -37.59 40.13
N PHE A 535 60.29 -37.93 39.41
CA PHE A 535 61.13 -39.10 39.66
C PHE A 535 62.35 -38.74 40.51
N ALA A 536 62.71 -39.62 41.44
CA ALA A 536 63.92 -39.44 42.25
C ALA A 536 65.18 -39.65 41.40
N GLN A 537 66.04 -38.64 41.33
CA GLN A 537 67.25 -38.66 40.51
C GLN A 537 68.40 -39.39 41.20
N VAL A 538 68.94 -40.43 40.55
CA VAL A 538 70.07 -41.20 41.06
C VAL A 538 71.34 -40.34 41.07
N GLY A 539 72.05 -40.29 42.19
CA GLY A 539 73.27 -39.50 42.36
C GLY A 539 73.07 -38.07 42.88
N PHE A 540 71.83 -37.62 43.08
CA PHE A 540 71.50 -36.28 43.57
C PHE A 540 70.79 -36.30 44.95
N SER A 541 70.84 -35.17 45.66
CA SER A 541 70.10 -34.99 46.91
C SER A 541 68.61 -34.73 46.63
N ASN A 542 67.81 -35.80 46.74
CA ASN A 542 66.36 -35.72 46.58
C ASN A 542 65.68 -35.25 47.88
N THR A 543 64.75 -34.29 47.78
CA THR A 543 63.94 -33.83 48.92
C THR A 543 62.54 -34.41 48.82
N PHE A 544 62.14 -35.17 49.85
CA PHE A 544 60.83 -35.81 49.91
C PHE A 544 59.94 -35.15 50.95
N THR A 545 58.66 -34.96 50.60
CA THR A 545 57.64 -34.38 51.49
C THR A 545 56.57 -35.44 51.78
N GLY A 546 56.19 -35.60 53.06
CA GLY A 546 55.22 -36.61 53.51
C GLY A 546 55.81 -38.01 53.77
N ASP A 547 54.97 -38.94 54.24
CA ASP A 547 55.35 -40.33 54.53
C ASP A 547 55.58 -41.11 53.21
N GLN A 548 56.84 -41.17 52.77
CA GLN A 548 57.23 -41.92 51.57
C GLN A 548 57.55 -43.38 51.88
N ARG A 549 56.85 -44.32 51.20
CA ARG A 549 57.20 -45.74 51.20
C ARG A 549 58.19 -46.02 50.07
N ILE A 550 59.48 -45.74 50.31
CA ILE A 550 60.55 -46.10 49.38
C ILE A 550 60.72 -47.63 49.40
N VAL A 551 60.18 -48.31 48.40
CA VAL A 551 60.41 -49.75 48.19
C VAL A 551 61.64 -49.92 47.30
N ALA A 552 62.82 -49.95 47.92
CA ALA A 552 64.04 -50.31 47.23
C ALA A 552 64.01 -51.80 46.84
N VAL A 553 63.64 -52.12 45.60
CA VAL A 553 63.80 -53.46 45.01
C VAL A 553 65.20 -53.55 44.39
N GLY A 554 66.22 -53.53 45.24
CA GLY A 554 67.58 -53.86 44.86
C GLY A 554 67.77 -55.38 44.76
N ALA A 555 68.54 -55.84 43.78
CA ALA A 555 68.75 -57.27 43.52
C ALA A 555 69.73 -57.98 44.49
N ASP A 556 69.96 -57.42 45.68
CA ASP A 556 70.86 -57.98 46.69
C ASP A 556 70.32 -57.75 48.11
N ALA A 557 70.38 -58.77 48.96
CA ALA A 557 69.37 -59.00 50.02
C ALA A 557 69.75 -58.52 51.44
N THR A 558 70.81 -57.73 51.60
CA THR A 558 71.50 -57.54 52.90
C THR A 558 71.48 -56.13 53.50
N GLN A 559 70.85 -55.12 52.88
CA GLN A 559 70.78 -53.76 53.45
C GLN A 559 69.34 -53.25 53.66
N ARG A 560 68.77 -53.53 54.84
CA ARG A 560 67.47 -52.99 55.28
C ARG A 560 67.63 -51.75 56.16
N PHE A 561 68.05 -50.63 55.58
CA PHE A 561 68.09 -49.34 56.29
C PHE A 561 66.67 -48.82 56.58
N LEU A 562 66.17 -49.10 57.79
CA LEU A 562 64.94 -48.49 58.34
C LEU A 562 65.27 -47.21 59.09
N GLN A 563 65.58 -46.14 58.36
CA GLN A 563 65.83 -44.81 58.93
C GLN A 563 64.52 -44.03 59.06
N ARG A 564 63.86 -44.12 60.22
CA ARG A 564 62.59 -43.42 60.48
C ARG A 564 62.84 -42.11 61.23
N PHE A 565 62.70 -40.99 60.53
CA PHE A 565 62.77 -39.66 61.14
C PHE A 565 61.40 -39.26 61.73
N TYR A 566 61.30 -39.19 63.06
CA TYR A 566 60.16 -38.53 63.70
C TYR A 566 60.52 -37.08 64.04
N LYS A 567 59.63 -36.14 63.70
CA LYS A 567 59.74 -34.73 64.09
C LYS A 567 58.46 -34.28 64.79
N ALA A 568 58.48 -34.29 66.12
CA ALA A 568 57.49 -33.63 66.97
C ALA A 568 58.24 -32.85 68.06
N GLY A 569 58.04 -31.54 68.15
CA GLY A 569 58.51 -30.75 69.31
C GLY A 569 60.02 -30.49 69.44
N GLY A 570 60.79 -30.41 68.33
CA GLY A 570 62.13 -29.78 68.35
C GLY A 570 63.32 -30.63 68.83
N ALA A 571 63.11 -31.89 69.25
CA ALA A 571 64.17 -32.87 69.43
C ALA A 571 64.08 -33.96 68.34
N VAL A 572 65.20 -34.26 67.68
CA VAL A 572 65.29 -35.34 66.68
C VAL A 572 66.06 -36.50 67.28
N LEU A 573 65.35 -37.38 67.98
CA LEU A 573 65.90 -38.65 68.42
C LEU A 573 66.12 -39.54 67.18
N ARG A 574 67.36 -39.55 66.68
CA ARG A 574 67.76 -40.41 65.56
C ARG A 574 68.12 -41.79 66.09
N TYR A 575 67.32 -42.78 65.71
CA TYR A 575 67.57 -44.19 65.94
C TYR A 575 68.00 -44.85 64.65
N ALA A 576 69.14 -45.52 64.66
CA ALA A 576 69.55 -46.41 63.58
C ALA A 576 69.67 -47.84 64.13
N PHE A 577 68.94 -48.77 63.52
CA PHE A 577 69.11 -50.19 63.73
C PHE A 577 70.06 -50.72 62.66
N GLY A 578 71.13 -51.37 63.09
CA GLY A 578 72.13 -51.94 62.21
C GLY A 578 72.79 -53.17 62.83
N LEU A 579 73.74 -53.73 62.09
CA LEU A 579 74.65 -54.74 62.61
C LEU A 579 76.00 -54.07 62.91
N ASP A 580 76.68 -54.50 63.98
CA ASP A 580 78.09 -54.15 64.18
C ASP A 580 79.01 -55.03 63.32
N SER A 581 80.33 -54.85 63.46
CA SER A 581 81.34 -55.61 62.71
C SER A 581 81.37 -57.11 63.03
N ASN A 582 80.57 -57.59 63.98
CA ASN A 582 80.43 -59.00 64.37
C ASN A 582 79.01 -59.53 64.11
N GLU A 583 78.23 -58.85 63.27
CA GLU A 583 76.83 -59.18 62.93
C GLU A 583 75.85 -59.13 64.12
N ALA A 584 76.22 -58.49 65.24
CA ALA A 584 75.32 -58.33 66.38
C ALA A 584 74.33 -57.16 66.14
N PRO A 585 73.04 -57.31 66.49
CA PRO A 585 72.07 -56.22 66.36
C PRO A 585 72.37 -55.09 67.36
N VAL A 586 72.59 -53.89 66.84
CA VAL A 586 72.86 -52.69 67.63
C VAL A 586 71.83 -51.61 67.32
N LEU A 587 71.36 -50.96 68.38
CA LEU A 587 70.61 -49.71 68.32
C LEU A 587 71.57 -48.55 68.62
N TRP A 588 71.88 -47.76 67.59
CA TRP A 588 72.64 -46.53 67.73
C TRP A 588 71.69 -45.35 67.97
N THR A 589 71.97 -44.56 69.02
CA THR A 589 71.30 -43.28 69.26
C THR A 589 72.26 -42.15 68.92
N TYR A 590 71.76 -41.15 68.20
CA TYR A 590 72.49 -39.90 67.93
C TYR A 590 71.77 -38.73 68.59
N ASP A 591 72.53 -37.73 69.00
CA ASP A 591 71.99 -36.48 69.52
C ASP A 591 71.45 -35.56 68.40
N ASN A 592 70.94 -34.39 68.80
CA ASN A 592 70.44 -33.37 67.86
C ASN A 592 71.52 -32.84 66.89
N SER A 593 72.80 -33.00 67.22
CA SER A 593 73.95 -32.61 66.38
C SER A 593 74.38 -33.70 65.40
N GLY A 594 73.81 -34.91 65.50
CA GLY A 594 74.20 -36.07 64.71
C GLY A 594 75.48 -36.74 65.22
N VAL A 595 75.94 -36.40 66.42
CA VAL A 595 77.08 -37.06 67.08
C VAL A 595 76.57 -38.35 67.72
N TYR A 596 77.41 -39.39 67.68
CA TYR A 596 77.11 -40.68 68.29
C TYR A 596 76.97 -40.53 69.82
N ALA A 597 75.76 -40.71 70.35
CA ALA A 597 75.48 -40.51 71.75
C ALA A 597 75.83 -41.78 72.55
N GLN A 598 75.07 -42.86 72.36
CA GLN A 598 75.32 -44.17 72.97
C GLN A 598 74.82 -45.31 72.06
N GLY A 599 75.41 -46.50 72.20
CA GLY A 599 74.98 -47.72 71.51
C GLY A 599 74.52 -48.78 72.49
N TYR A 600 73.36 -49.37 72.20
CA TYR A 600 72.79 -50.49 72.93
C TYR A 600 73.04 -51.77 72.12
N GLN A 601 73.90 -52.67 72.61
CA GLN A 601 74.13 -53.97 71.99
C GLN A 601 73.28 -55.03 72.69
N PHE A 602 72.52 -55.80 71.90
CA PHE A 602 71.73 -56.93 72.39
C PHE A 602 72.46 -58.22 72.05
N ARG A 603 73.14 -58.80 73.05
CA ARG A 603 73.72 -60.16 72.97
C ARG A 603 72.79 -61.13 73.71
N ALA A 604 72.88 -62.42 73.39
CA ALA A 604 71.93 -63.46 73.80
C ALA A 604 71.39 -63.31 75.24
N ASP A 605 72.29 -63.21 76.24
CA ASP A 605 71.94 -63.18 77.66
C ASP A 605 72.32 -61.86 78.37
N THR A 606 72.73 -60.81 77.66
CA THR A 606 73.26 -59.57 78.27
C THR A 606 73.07 -58.36 77.36
N MET A 607 72.50 -57.28 77.92
CA MET A 607 72.41 -55.99 77.25
C MET A 607 73.60 -55.11 77.66
N TYR A 608 74.33 -54.61 76.66
CA TYR A 608 75.45 -53.69 76.85
C TYR A 608 75.06 -52.27 76.46
N VAL A 609 75.54 -51.29 77.22
CA VAL A 609 75.50 -49.87 76.85
C VAL A 609 76.94 -49.37 76.81
N GLY A 610 77.41 -49.07 75.60
CA GLY A 610 78.85 -48.95 75.36
C GLY A 610 79.58 -50.28 75.69
N ALA A 611 80.66 -50.21 76.46
CA ALA A 611 81.44 -51.37 76.87
C ALA A 611 80.90 -52.10 78.13
N ASN A 612 79.92 -51.51 78.83
CA ASN A 612 79.44 -52.02 80.12
C ASN A 612 78.22 -52.92 79.94
N GLY A 613 78.24 -54.13 80.49
CA GLY A 613 77.06 -54.97 80.63
C GLY A 613 76.16 -54.40 81.71
N VAL A 614 75.02 -53.80 81.35
CA VAL A 614 74.16 -53.07 82.28
C VAL A 614 72.99 -53.94 82.79
N TRP A 615 72.70 -55.03 82.10
CA TRP A 615 71.73 -56.03 82.54
C TRP A 615 72.26 -57.45 82.27
N HIS A 616 72.26 -58.26 83.33
CA HIS A 616 72.46 -59.71 83.33
C HIS A 616 71.57 -60.32 84.43
N ALA A 617 71.15 -61.58 84.28
CA ALA A 617 70.05 -62.19 85.03
C ALA A 617 70.21 -62.28 86.58
N GLY A 618 71.36 -61.89 87.14
CA GLY A 618 71.65 -61.98 88.58
C GLY A 618 71.64 -60.66 89.37
N ASN A 619 71.44 -59.49 88.75
CA ASN A 619 71.73 -58.18 89.36
C ASN A 619 70.54 -57.51 90.12
N PHE A 620 69.56 -58.28 90.60
CA PHE A 620 68.43 -57.76 91.39
C PHE A 620 68.12 -58.65 92.61
N THR A 621 68.76 -58.38 93.76
CA THR A 621 68.39 -58.94 95.07
C THR A 621 68.11 -57.80 96.08
N PRO A 622 66.86 -57.59 96.54
CA PRO A 622 66.49 -56.39 97.31
C PRO A 622 67.12 -56.22 98.71
N SER A 623 67.71 -57.27 99.29
CA SER A 623 68.09 -57.31 100.71
C SER A 623 69.40 -56.59 101.09
N SER A 624 70.06 -55.90 100.17
CA SER A 624 71.43 -55.36 100.35
C SER A 624 71.55 -53.83 100.33
N LYS A 625 70.45 -53.07 100.46
CA LYS A 625 70.39 -51.65 100.02
C LYS A 625 69.79 -50.57 100.98
N ALA A 626 69.62 -50.79 102.29
CA ALA A 626 69.51 -49.73 103.34
C ALA A 626 69.22 -50.35 104.74
N ASP A 627 69.40 -49.67 105.89
CA ASP A 627 70.55 -48.99 106.53
C ASP A 627 70.32 -49.12 108.04
N THR A 628 71.29 -49.63 108.81
CA THR A 628 71.10 -50.03 110.22
C THR A 628 71.77 -49.10 111.23
N THR A 629 72.36 -47.98 110.80
CA THR A 629 73.31 -47.21 111.63
C THR A 629 72.74 -45.96 112.33
N THR A 630 71.46 -45.62 112.09
CA THR A 630 70.80 -44.40 112.61
C THR A 630 70.02 -44.64 113.92
N SER A 631 69.78 -43.57 114.71
CA SER A 631 69.03 -43.64 115.98
C SER A 631 68.25 -42.36 116.30
N ILE A 632 67.20 -42.45 117.12
CA ILE A 632 66.31 -41.34 117.52
C ILE A 632 66.40 -41.09 119.03
N SER A 633 66.71 -39.86 119.45
CA SER A 633 66.56 -39.41 120.84
C SER A 633 65.15 -38.89 121.11
N ALA A 634 64.49 -39.42 122.16
CA ALA A 634 63.17 -38.95 122.59
C ALA A 634 63.30 -37.79 123.59
N GLY A 635 62.57 -36.70 123.34
CA GLY A 635 62.50 -35.52 124.23
C GLY A 635 61.36 -35.59 125.25
N THR A 636 61.27 -34.61 126.15
CA THR A 636 60.21 -34.50 127.16
C THR A 636 58.81 -34.57 126.54
N GLY A 637 57.97 -35.50 127.03
CA GLY A 637 56.64 -35.81 126.48
C GLY A 637 56.60 -37.02 125.53
N LEU A 638 57.75 -37.56 125.14
CA LEU A 638 57.87 -38.73 124.27
C LEU A 638 58.77 -39.81 124.91
N SER A 639 58.43 -41.08 124.70
CA SER A 639 59.23 -42.25 125.11
C SER A 639 59.42 -43.22 123.93
N GLY A 640 60.43 -44.09 124.00
CA GLY A 640 60.67 -45.13 122.97
C GLY A 640 61.80 -44.85 121.96
N GLY A 641 62.67 -43.86 122.22
CA GLY A 641 63.86 -43.59 121.40
C GLY A 641 64.91 -44.72 121.41
N GLY A 642 65.75 -44.78 120.37
CA GLY A 642 66.80 -45.80 120.21
C GLY A 642 67.27 -46.01 118.76
N SER A 643 68.09 -47.04 118.54
CA SER A 643 68.59 -47.44 117.20
C SER A 643 67.50 -48.02 116.30
N LEU A 644 67.55 -47.67 115.02
CA LEU A 644 66.66 -48.07 113.93
C LEU A 644 67.04 -49.40 113.26
N ALA A 645 68.01 -50.16 113.80
CA ALA A 645 68.36 -51.50 113.31
C ALA A 645 67.20 -52.53 113.43
N ALA A 646 66.09 -52.17 114.07
CA ALA A 646 64.80 -52.85 114.05
C ALA A 646 63.68 -51.82 114.27
N SER A 647 62.43 -52.18 113.95
CA SER A 647 61.26 -51.31 114.15
C SER A 647 61.13 -50.79 115.59
N ARG A 648 60.80 -49.51 115.74
CA ARG A 648 60.61 -48.83 117.03
C ARG A 648 59.23 -48.15 117.08
N THR A 649 58.65 -48.10 118.27
CA THR A 649 57.43 -47.34 118.55
C THR A 649 57.77 -46.18 119.48
N LEU A 650 57.53 -44.95 119.01
CA LEU A 650 57.56 -43.76 119.84
C LEU A 650 56.15 -43.54 120.41
N SER A 651 56.06 -43.39 121.73
CA SER A 651 54.80 -43.21 122.45
C SER A 651 54.75 -41.84 123.11
N PHE A 652 53.66 -41.10 122.88
CA PHE A 652 53.37 -39.81 123.49
C PHE A 652 52.65 -40.00 124.83
N ASP A 653 53.08 -39.28 125.87
CA ASP A 653 52.44 -39.32 127.18
C ASP A 653 51.22 -38.39 127.22
N VAL A 654 50.04 -38.98 127.06
CA VAL A 654 48.74 -38.29 127.07
C VAL A 654 48.33 -37.71 128.43
N THR A 655 49.13 -37.86 129.49
CA THR A 655 48.88 -37.17 130.77
C THR A 655 49.19 -35.67 130.74
N TRP A 656 49.96 -35.19 129.74
CA TRP A 656 50.18 -33.76 129.48
C TRP A 656 49.04 -33.19 128.63
N GLY A 657 47.90 -32.95 129.26
CA GLY A 657 46.63 -32.68 128.57
C GLY A 657 46.32 -31.22 128.22
N ASP A 658 45.54 -31.06 127.16
CA ASP A 658 44.38 -30.14 127.11
C ASP A 658 43.37 -30.66 126.07
N ALA A 659 42.07 -30.60 126.36
CA ALA A 659 41.00 -31.30 125.62
C ALA A 659 40.63 -30.67 124.26
N ARG A 660 41.47 -29.78 123.73
CA ARG A 660 41.19 -28.94 122.55
C ARG A 660 41.59 -29.57 121.20
N TYR A 661 42.14 -30.78 121.19
CA TYR A 661 42.69 -31.45 120.00
C TYR A 661 41.92 -32.71 119.53
N ILE A 662 40.58 -32.70 119.62
CA ILE A 662 39.72 -33.66 118.90
C ILE A 662 38.79 -32.89 117.95
N LEU A 663 39.29 -32.59 116.75
CA LEU A 663 38.52 -31.88 115.72
C LEU A 663 37.73 -32.89 114.86
N ARG A 664 36.40 -32.71 114.80
CA ARG A 664 35.46 -33.57 114.07
C ARG A 664 35.19 -33.04 112.65
N GLY A 665 35.20 -33.96 111.67
CA GLY A 665 34.68 -33.74 110.32
C GLY A 665 34.68 -35.07 109.56
N ILE A 666 33.50 -35.66 109.35
CA ILE A 666 33.34 -37.05 108.88
C ILE A 666 32.80 -37.08 107.46
N THR A 667 33.49 -37.81 106.57
CA THR A 667 33.00 -38.19 105.24
C THR A 667 32.46 -39.62 105.30
N THR A 668 31.25 -39.88 104.81
CA THR A 668 30.71 -41.25 104.73
C THR A 668 29.95 -41.54 103.44
N ALA A 669 30.46 -42.58 102.76
CA ALA A 669 29.75 -43.62 102.01
C ALA A 669 28.72 -43.24 100.94
N ALA A 670 28.85 -43.91 99.79
CA ALA A 670 27.83 -43.89 98.74
C ALA A 670 26.51 -44.52 99.25
N ASN A 671 25.40 -43.80 99.07
CA ASN A 671 24.01 -44.22 99.34
C ASN A 671 23.65 -44.47 100.84
N PRO A 672 23.58 -43.43 101.69
CA PRO A 672 23.12 -43.54 103.08
C PRO A 672 21.59 -43.71 103.21
N ASN A 673 21.11 -44.19 104.37
CA ASN A 673 19.68 -44.28 104.70
C ASN A 673 19.27 -43.14 105.65
N LEU A 674 18.33 -42.28 105.22
CA LEU A 674 17.96 -41.07 105.96
C LEU A 674 17.32 -41.34 107.34
N ASN A 675 16.67 -42.49 107.54
CA ASN A 675 16.05 -42.82 108.84
C ASN A 675 17.09 -43.10 109.95
N LEU A 676 18.32 -43.47 109.57
CA LEU A 676 19.42 -43.77 110.49
C LEU A 676 20.27 -42.54 110.83
N LEU A 677 20.08 -41.42 110.12
CA LEU A 677 20.75 -40.15 110.40
C LEU A 677 20.02 -39.40 111.53
N THR A 678 20.16 -39.92 112.74
CA THR A 678 19.51 -39.44 113.98
C THR A 678 20.43 -38.56 114.83
N THR A 679 21.72 -38.52 114.54
CA THR A 679 22.70 -37.63 115.18
C THR A 679 22.48 -36.20 114.72
N GLN A 680 22.45 -35.24 115.65
CA GLN A 680 22.34 -33.83 115.29
C GLN A 680 23.53 -33.37 114.43
N GLY A 681 23.25 -32.62 113.37
CA GLY A 681 24.28 -32.07 112.48
C GLY A 681 23.78 -31.76 111.08
N SER A 682 24.67 -31.21 110.27
CA SER A 682 24.49 -31.00 108.84
C SER A 682 25.28 -32.05 108.05
N TYR A 683 24.64 -32.64 107.04
CA TYR A 683 25.19 -33.69 106.20
C TYR A 683 25.01 -33.31 104.73
N ARG A 684 26.11 -33.24 103.97
CA ARG A 684 26.05 -33.17 102.51
C ARG A 684 25.93 -34.58 101.95
N ILE A 685 24.91 -34.80 101.14
CA ILE A 685 24.59 -36.10 100.55
C ILE A 685 25.09 -36.10 99.11
N VAL A 686 26.19 -36.83 98.89
CA VAL A 686 26.94 -36.89 97.63
C VAL A 686 26.58 -38.09 96.75
N ALA A 687 25.56 -38.86 97.14
CA ALA A 687 25.01 -39.99 96.39
C ALA A 687 23.55 -40.21 96.79
N THR A 688 22.69 -40.66 95.87
CA THR A 688 21.25 -40.87 96.07
C THR A 688 20.98 -41.77 97.29
N PRO A 689 20.31 -41.27 98.35
CA PRO A 689 20.08 -42.02 99.58
C PRO A 689 18.74 -42.77 99.56
N THR A 690 18.60 -43.74 100.47
CA THR A 690 17.33 -44.46 100.72
C THR A 690 16.46 -43.72 101.74
N ASN A 691 15.13 -43.87 101.62
CA ASN A 691 14.09 -43.10 102.34
C ASN A 691 14.02 -41.60 102.00
N MET A 692 14.33 -41.26 100.74
CA MET A 692 14.00 -39.97 100.11
C MET A 692 12.48 -39.66 100.14
N PRO A 693 12.08 -38.37 100.11
CA PRO A 693 10.71 -37.96 99.82
C PRO A 693 10.24 -38.47 98.45
N ALA A 694 8.99 -38.93 98.37
CA ALA A 694 8.42 -39.43 97.12
C ALA A 694 8.24 -38.28 96.11
N GLY A 695 8.89 -38.39 94.94
CA GLY A 695 8.89 -37.36 93.89
C GLY A 695 10.20 -36.58 93.76
N ALA A 696 11.09 -36.61 94.77
CA ALA A 696 12.38 -35.94 94.71
C ALA A 696 13.31 -36.55 93.62
N PRO A 697 13.95 -35.75 92.75
CA PRO A 697 14.74 -36.28 91.63
C PRO A 697 16.03 -36.98 92.08
N ALA A 698 16.38 -38.03 91.33
CA ALA A 698 17.35 -39.04 91.76
C ALA A 698 18.83 -38.60 91.83
N ILE A 699 19.22 -37.48 91.19
CA ILE A 699 20.59 -36.95 91.27
C ILE A 699 20.52 -35.44 91.44
N GLY A 700 21.16 -34.93 92.49
CA GLY A 700 21.23 -33.50 92.84
C GLY A 700 22.08 -33.29 94.11
N ASP A 701 22.54 -32.07 94.34
CA ASP A 701 23.31 -31.73 95.55
C ASP A 701 22.32 -31.55 96.72
N TRP A 702 22.23 -32.56 97.59
CA TRP A 702 21.29 -32.59 98.71
C TRP A 702 22.00 -32.30 100.04
N ASN A 703 21.38 -31.48 100.90
CA ASN A 703 21.83 -31.26 102.27
C ASN A 703 20.73 -31.66 103.24
N LEU A 704 21.07 -32.53 104.19
CA LEU A 704 20.22 -32.92 105.32
C LEU A 704 20.68 -32.20 106.58
N PHE A 705 19.75 -31.56 107.28
CA PHE A 705 19.95 -31.05 108.63
C PHE A 705 19.11 -31.88 109.61
N VAL A 706 19.75 -32.29 110.71
CA VAL A 706 19.14 -33.07 111.79
C VAL A 706 19.30 -32.30 113.09
N PHE A 707 18.22 -32.05 113.80
CA PHE A 707 18.22 -31.33 115.09
C PHE A 707 17.04 -31.79 115.97
N GLY A 708 16.79 -31.13 117.10
CA GLY A 708 15.90 -31.63 118.17
C GLY A 708 16.66 -32.48 119.21
N ASP A 709 16.07 -32.74 120.37
CA ASP A 709 16.73 -33.43 121.50
C ASP A 709 16.72 -34.97 121.39
N ASN A 710 17.13 -35.66 122.47
CA ASN A 710 17.17 -37.12 122.43
C ASN A 710 15.77 -37.78 122.39
N ASN A 711 14.69 -37.08 122.72
CA ASN A 711 13.34 -37.62 122.64
C ASN A 711 12.61 -37.19 121.35
N THR A 712 13.07 -36.14 120.68
CA THR A 712 12.45 -35.58 119.46
C THR A 712 13.52 -35.16 118.45
N ARG A 713 13.43 -35.64 117.21
CA ARG A 713 14.31 -35.19 116.13
C ARG A 713 13.50 -34.63 114.98
N THR A 714 13.99 -33.55 114.40
CA THR A 714 13.47 -32.96 113.16
C THR A 714 14.52 -33.12 112.08
N GLN A 715 14.08 -33.51 110.89
CA GLN A 715 14.91 -33.56 109.69
C GLN A 715 14.38 -32.57 108.66
N ILE A 716 15.28 -31.77 108.09
CA ILE A 716 15.02 -30.94 106.91
C ILE A 716 16.01 -31.36 105.81
N LEU A 717 15.48 -31.68 104.64
CA LEU A 717 16.24 -32.06 103.45
C LEU A 717 15.96 -31.04 102.34
N GLY A 718 16.99 -30.39 101.82
CA GLY A 718 16.86 -29.42 100.73
C GLY A 718 17.93 -29.57 99.66
N SER A 719 17.59 -29.19 98.43
CA SER A 719 18.57 -29.08 97.33
C SER A 719 18.49 -27.72 96.66
N TYR A 720 19.59 -26.97 96.73
CA TYR A 720 19.72 -25.67 96.06
C TYR A 720 19.62 -25.79 94.53
N SER A 721 20.04 -26.92 93.95
CA SER A 721 19.98 -27.12 92.49
C SER A 721 18.57 -27.40 91.95
N VAL A 722 17.65 -27.89 92.80
CA VAL A 722 16.29 -28.29 92.39
C VAL A 722 15.22 -27.33 92.95
N GLY A 723 15.56 -26.51 93.95
CA GLY A 723 14.66 -25.50 94.51
C GLY A 723 13.60 -26.02 95.48
N VAL A 724 13.63 -27.32 95.81
CA VAL A 724 12.67 -27.98 96.72
C VAL A 724 13.25 -28.20 98.13
N MET A 725 12.37 -28.16 99.13
CA MET A 725 12.67 -28.44 100.53
C MET A 725 11.60 -29.34 101.14
N TYR A 726 12.03 -30.33 101.92
CA TYR A 726 11.18 -31.29 102.63
C TYR A 726 11.52 -31.29 104.11
N PHE A 727 10.52 -31.53 104.95
CA PHE A 727 10.71 -31.65 106.40
C PHE A 727 9.85 -32.76 107.01
N ARG A 728 10.30 -33.31 108.14
CA ARG A 728 9.55 -34.22 109.01
C ARG A 728 10.00 -34.16 110.46
N GLY A 729 9.08 -34.42 111.37
CA GLY A 729 9.40 -34.74 112.77
C GLY A 729 9.56 -36.24 112.99
N GLY A 730 10.15 -36.60 114.12
CA GLY A 730 10.17 -37.95 114.66
C GLY A 730 10.42 -37.90 116.16
N TYR A 731 9.95 -38.92 116.88
CA TYR A 731 10.08 -39.02 118.34
C TYR A 731 10.63 -40.38 118.74
N ASP A 732 11.36 -40.45 119.84
CA ASP A 732 11.98 -41.69 120.31
C ASP A 732 10.91 -42.65 120.84
N GLY A 733 10.76 -43.80 120.17
CA GLY A 733 9.89 -44.89 120.58
C GLY A 733 10.53 -45.83 121.61
N GLY A 734 11.70 -45.49 122.16
CA GLY A 734 12.46 -46.32 123.12
C GLY A 734 13.27 -47.46 122.48
N SER A 735 13.10 -47.67 121.17
CA SER A 735 13.89 -48.61 120.35
C SER A 735 14.40 -47.95 119.05
N GLY A 736 14.30 -46.61 118.95
CA GLY A 736 14.63 -45.82 117.77
C GLY A 736 13.54 -44.77 117.48
N TYR A 737 13.88 -43.78 116.65
CA TYR A 737 12.94 -42.73 116.28
C TYR A 737 11.88 -43.25 115.30
N ILE A 738 10.62 -43.06 115.67
CA ILE A 738 9.46 -43.21 114.78
C ILE A 738 9.34 -41.90 114.00
N TRP A 739 9.51 -41.96 112.68
CA TRP A 739 9.51 -40.79 111.80
C TRP A 739 8.14 -40.56 111.17
N GLU A 740 7.69 -39.30 111.15
CA GLU A 740 6.54 -38.88 110.33
C GLU A 740 6.87 -38.97 108.83
N ALA A 741 5.81 -38.97 108.01
CA ALA A 741 5.95 -38.83 106.56
C ALA A 741 6.56 -37.46 106.20
N TRP A 742 7.43 -37.44 105.18
CA TRP A 742 7.99 -36.21 104.61
C TRP A 742 6.88 -35.31 104.07
N LYS A 743 6.96 -34.01 104.38
CA LYS A 743 6.09 -32.95 103.86
C LYS A 743 6.92 -32.06 102.93
N GLU A 744 6.42 -31.80 101.72
CA GLU A 744 7.04 -30.88 100.75
C GLU A 744 6.63 -29.44 101.04
N TYR A 745 7.57 -28.51 100.94
CA TYR A 745 7.29 -27.08 100.97
C TYR A 745 6.83 -26.59 99.59
N ILE A 746 5.52 -26.31 99.45
CA ILE A 746 4.94 -25.84 98.18
C ILE A 746 5.48 -24.44 97.85
N HIS A 747 6.13 -24.31 96.70
CA HIS A 747 6.69 -23.05 96.19
C HIS A 747 6.18 -22.72 94.78
N SER A 748 6.41 -21.48 94.33
CA SER A 748 5.88 -20.92 93.08
C SER A 748 6.26 -21.67 91.79
N GLY A 749 7.21 -22.60 91.84
CA GLY A 749 7.58 -23.44 90.69
C GLY A 749 6.63 -24.62 90.41
N ASN A 750 5.87 -25.07 91.41
CA ASN A 750 4.96 -26.21 91.30
C ASN A 750 3.50 -25.83 90.96
N VAL A 751 3.25 -24.58 90.57
CA VAL A 751 1.93 -24.09 90.12
C VAL A 751 2.08 -23.14 88.93
N GLY A 752 1.98 -23.69 87.72
CA GLY A 752 1.98 -22.92 86.48
C GLY A 752 0.61 -22.27 86.20
N SER A 753 0.64 -20.96 85.92
CA SER A 753 -0.51 -20.10 85.55
C SER A 753 -1.77 -20.19 86.42
N PHE A 754 -1.92 -19.23 87.34
CA PHE A 754 -3.24 -18.65 87.59
C PHE A 754 -3.34 -17.34 86.79
N ASP A 755 -4.20 -17.36 85.77
CA ASP A 755 -4.75 -16.15 85.14
C ASP A 755 -5.95 -15.68 86.00
N PRO A 756 -5.93 -14.49 86.61
CA PRO A 756 -7.02 -13.98 87.42
C PRO A 756 -7.81 -12.89 86.69
N ALA A 757 -8.61 -13.27 85.70
CA ALA A 757 -9.62 -12.39 85.10
C ALA A 757 -10.97 -13.11 84.88
N PRO A 758 -11.99 -12.86 85.72
CA PRO A 758 -11.99 -12.26 87.06
C PRO A 758 -12.40 -13.34 88.09
N LEU A 759 -12.84 -12.88 89.26
CA LEU A 759 -13.51 -13.67 90.31
C LEU A 759 -12.57 -14.55 91.15
N LYS A 760 -12.71 -14.56 92.48
CA LYS A 760 -13.43 -13.61 93.33
C LYS A 760 -12.81 -13.70 94.72
N SER A 761 -12.95 -12.59 95.43
CA SER A 761 -13.31 -12.56 96.85
C SER A 761 -13.85 -13.90 97.36
N THR A 762 -13.14 -14.49 98.31
CA THR A 762 -13.61 -14.56 99.70
C THR A 762 -12.37 -14.83 100.56
N ALA A 763 -11.87 -13.82 101.26
CA ALA A 763 -12.42 -13.33 102.54
C ALA A 763 -11.77 -14.08 103.71
N LEU A 764 -10.57 -13.62 104.04
CA LEU A 764 -9.99 -13.51 105.38
C LEU A 764 -9.22 -12.18 105.31
N ASP A 765 -9.70 -11.04 105.82
CA ASP A 765 -10.26 -10.85 107.18
C ASP A 765 -9.38 -11.62 108.16
N ASP A 766 -8.36 -10.99 108.73
CA ASP A 766 -8.58 -10.12 109.89
C ASP A 766 -9.70 -10.64 110.80
N GLN A 767 -9.47 -11.80 111.39
CA GLN A 767 -9.93 -12.04 112.74
C GLN A 767 -8.80 -12.54 113.64
N THR A 768 -8.26 -11.57 114.38
CA THR A 768 -8.07 -11.65 115.84
C THR A 768 -7.42 -12.93 116.37
N PHE A 769 -6.24 -12.87 116.97
CA PHE A 769 -6.03 -12.08 118.19
C PHE A 769 -7.17 -12.22 119.22
N ASN A 770 -7.70 -13.43 119.42
CA ASN A 770 -8.29 -13.75 120.73
C ASN A 770 -8.00 -15.17 121.21
N SER A 771 -7.14 -15.23 122.22
CA SER A 771 -6.72 -16.42 122.93
C SER A 771 -7.77 -16.87 123.95
N SER A 772 -8.57 -17.89 123.64
CA SER A 772 -9.34 -18.60 124.68
C SER A 772 -9.70 -20.05 124.33
N ALA A 773 -8.74 -20.95 124.54
CA ALA A 773 -9.02 -22.33 124.95
C ALA A 773 -8.17 -22.65 126.20
N THR A 774 -8.70 -22.19 127.35
CA THR A 774 -8.66 -22.89 128.65
C THR A 774 -7.30 -23.43 129.12
N TRP A 775 -6.41 -22.57 129.63
CA TRP A 775 -6.35 -22.14 131.05
C TRP A 775 -5.93 -23.24 132.05
N THR A 776 -4.65 -23.32 132.42
CA THR A 776 -4.13 -22.85 133.75
C THR A 776 -2.63 -23.16 133.95
N LYS A 777 -1.92 -22.20 134.56
CA LYS A 777 -0.74 -22.42 135.42
C LYS A 777 -1.28 -22.66 136.85
N PRO A 778 -0.58 -23.27 137.84
CA PRO A 778 0.86 -23.60 137.86
C PRO A 778 1.28 -24.94 138.51
N GLY A 779 2.54 -25.35 138.28
CA GLY A 779 3.25 -26.39 139.04
C GLY A 779 4.57 -26.85 138.41
N SER A 780 5.64 -26.03 138.47
CA SER A 780 7.05 -26.28 138.00
C SER A 780 7.22 -26.94 136.60
N GLY A 781 7.73 -26.36 135.51
CA GLY A 781 8.61 -25.19 135.25
C GLY A 781 9.81 -25.64 134.35
N THR A 782 10.31 -24.94 133.33
CA THR A 782 10.08 -23.56 132.85
C THR A 782 10.53 -23.38 131.38
N TRP A 783 9.72 -22.65 130.57
CA TRP A 783 9.98 -21.72 129.44
C TRP A 783 11.42 -21.54 128.89
N ALA A 784 11.68 -21.24 127.60
CA ALA A 784 10.92 -21.16 126.33
C ALA A 784 11.93 -20.88 125.18
N PHE A 785 11.51 -20.80 123.90
CA PHE A 785 12.00 -19.80 122.93
C PHE A 785 11.07 -19.69 121.70
N VAL A 786 11.01 -18.50 121.09
CA VAL A 786 10.19 -18.08 119.95
C VAL A 786 11.04 -17.16 119.06
N GLU A 787 10.96 -17.32 117.74
CA GLU A 787 11.18 -16.24 116.77
C GLU A 787 10.01 -16.29 115.76
N MET A 788 8.90 -15.65 116.17
CA MET A 788 7.54 -15.68 115.60
C MET A 788 7.03 -17.05 115.12
#